data_AF-Q84ES0-F1
#
_entry.id   AF-Q84ES0-F1
#
_cell.length_a   1.000
_cell.length_b   1.000
_cell.length_c   1.000
_cell.angle_alpha   90.00
_cell.angle_beta   90.00
_cell.angle_gamma   90.00
#
_symmetry.space_group_name_H-M   'P 1'
#
loop_
_entity.id
_entity.type
_entity.pdbx_description
1 polymer ?
#
loop_
_entity_poly.entity_id
_entity_poly.type
_entity_poly.pdbx_seq_one_letter_code
_entity_poly.pdbx_strand_id
1 'polypeptide(L)'
;MAQGSSTWQVRSLTSADRRMVPASSVPLKWAHDARTGEPCYIHDAEVSEGRAECQCPACHLSLTPVLAGQPLHRNPTAHFRHPKGAQKDDCTLVAARLAAIRNLQERGFIDLPRHRRSASAIGFSGQGYEGWAEMPEQRISIAGAVLQDHATALLTLDDGRELLVDLTGQREVGGDGRGRAIVTLSLSDPAIAMMSPEEIRARLRLLPDIHWCSHWSDHALQAAAATQARQAARDAMDAWEDAEETSFHRSLPPDLNPAVAQQLRRETLLHSEVKAILEQSSHIATPSLNVEVTRYAPDEFSGEWEGNTLRMQWLTGSTTLSLERTQLERQQGSIVPDVMCTLREPRPFIFGATETWLDDGFEELIEDSHSGQRWPQTLLVEVTVTHGIDQEKLRRIRELDLPTLEIDIGSLGGRVTREGLRHLVVDETIGKRWVHHPAWRFRRQLLEMELDKHPVTVRLQERLAELRRPRLLATPASEWVSIYLAAATEFHDANTRIDKARRTHRGDGPKPVLLGKDSEPWQRLAEAAEALAVHGYPGAADPEMVGLAGIVPRLLSIQYDRGIGYAFDTGYQVLNAIMQSGADYQQWHTLYPMAVKAYGLESRFTAKQAERYASWRQGIIDKVNVGDATHLRPARYDAVLSVLFPAMAPRLATGYGRAHQSP
;
A
#
# COMPACT_ATOMS: atom_id res chain seq x y z
N MET A 1 -1.96 2.83 36.04
CA MET A 1 -1.88 4.30 36.05
C MET A 1 -3.00 4.84 35.19
N ALA A 2 -3.74 5.80 35.75
CA ALA A 2 -4.67 6.74 35.13
C ALA A 2 -5.72 6.22 34.12
N GLN A 3 -6.96 6.16 34.57
CA GLN A 3 -8.10 6.81 33.88
C GLN A 3 -9.30 6.84 34.84
N GLY A 4 -9.19 7.70 35.86
CA GLY A 4 -10.36 8.19 36.58
C GLY A 4 -11.06 9.20 35.69
N SER A 5 -12.13 8.78 35.02
CA SER A 5 -13.07 9.69 34.37
C SER A 5 -13.79 10.47 35.46
N SER A 6 -13.24 11.62 35.85
CA SER A 6 -13.94 12.62 36.62
C SER A 6 -14.95 13.28 35.69
N THR A 7 -16.10 12.63 35.51
CA THR A 7 -17.35 13.31 35.17
C THR A 7 -17.58 14.38 36.23
N TRP A 8 -17.21 15.62 35.91
CA TRP A 8 -17.67 16.79 36.64
C TRP A 8 -19.17 16.90 36.42
N GLN A 9 -19.94 16.19 37.24
CA GLN A 9 -21.31 16.59 37.53
C GLN A 9 -21.20 17.91 38.27
N VAL A 10 -21.26 19.02 37.52
CA VAL A 10 -21.73 20.27 38.09
C VAL A 10 -23.15 19.97 38.52
N ARG A 11 -23.32 19.65 39.81
CA ARG A 11 -24.61 19.83 40.47
C ARG A 11 -24.94 21.29 40.26
N SER A 12 -25.75 21.58 39.25
CA SER A 12 -26.56 22.79 39.26
C SER A 12 -27.24 22.75 40.62
N LEU A 13 -26.86 23.69 41.48
CA LEU A 13 -27.57 23.94 42.72
C LEU A 13 -28.98 24.31 42.27
N THR A 14 -29.85 23.30 42.23
CA THR A 14 -31.29 23.45 42.26
C THR A 14 -31.58 24.56 43.26
N SER A 15 -32.38 25.54 42.84
CA SER A 15 -32.76 26.76 43.55
C SER A 15 -33.56 26.52 44.84
N ALA A 16 -33.24 25.47 45.57
CA ALA A 16 -33.91 25.03 46.78
C ALA A 16 -33.06 25.42 47.99
N ASP A 17 -32.87 26.73 48.21
CA ASP A 17 -32.79 27.32 49.56
C ASP A 17 -32.72 28.86 49.59
N ARG A 18 -33.37 29.55 48.64
CA ARG A 18 -33.79 30.94 48.89
C ARG A 18 -35.20 30.88 49.45
N ARG A 19 -35.39 31.35 50.69
CA ARG A 19 -36.73 31.70 51.21
C ARG A 19 -37.40 32.63 50.19
N MET A 20 -38.24 32.08 49.33
CA MET A 20 -39.04 32.88 48.41
C MET A 20 -40.00 33.72 49.25
N VAL A 21 -39.81 35.04 49.20
CA VAL A 21 -40.80 35.99 49.70
C VAL A 21 -42.08 35.75 48.87
N PRO A 22 -43.27 35.57 49.48
CA PRO A 22 -44.50 35.37 48.73
C PRO A 22 -44.69 36.52 47.73
N ALA A 23 -44.92 36.23 46.45
CA ALA A 23 -45.06 37.25 45.41
C ALA A 23 -46.17 38.28 45.73
N SER A 24 -47.17 37.86 46.50
CA SER A 24 -48.27 38.68 47.02
C SER A 24 -47.88 39.68 48.12
N SER A 25 -46.67 39.53 48.71
CA SER A 25 -46.14 40.39 49.77
C SER A 25 -45.10 41.42 49.28
N VAL A 26 -44.77 41.38 47.98
CA VAL A 26 -43.81 42.29 47.35
C VAL A 26 -44.56 43.50 46.76
N PRO A 27 -44.19 44.75 47.11
CA PRO A 27 -44.81 45.94 46.52
C PRO A 27 -44.55 46.03 45.01
N LEU A 28 -45.54 46.49 44.24
CA LEU A 28 -45.42 46.64 42.78
C LEU A 28 -44.86 48.02 42.45
N LYS A 29 -43.70 48.15 41.81
CA LYS A 29 -43.17 49.48 41.42
C LYS A 29 -43.26 49.81 39.94
N TRP A 30 -43.80 48.89 39.15
CA TRP A 30 -43.85 48.98 37.69
C TRP A 30 -45.29 48.78 37.19
N ALA A 31 -45.66 49.53 36.15
CA ALA A 31 -46.98 49.53 35.51
C ALA A 31 -46.85 49.81 34.00
N HIS A 32 -47.94 49.70 33.24
CA HIS A 32 -48.06 50.27 31.90
C HIS A 32 -48.78 51.61 31.97
N ASP A 33 -48.42 52.57 31.13
CA ASP A 33 -49.36 53.63 30.76
C ASP A 33 -50.39 53.07 29.78
N ALA A 34 -51.67 53.13 30.13
CA ALA A 34 -52.79 52.68 29.31
C ALA A 34 -52.85 53.36 27.94
N ARG A 35 -52.30 54.57 27.82
CA ARG A 35 -52.38 55.39 26.61
C ARG A 35 -51.28 55.05 25.61
N THR A 36 -50.05 54.87 26.08
CA THR A 36 -48.88 54.62 25.22
C THR A 36 -48.51 53.15 25.17
N GLY A 37 -48.95 52.36 26.16
CA GLY A 37 -48.51 50.98 26.36
C GLY A 37 -47.07 50.87 26.89
N GLU A 38 -46.41 52.00 27.19
CA GLU A 38 -45.02 52.01 27.63
C GLU A 38 -44.87 51.62 29.11
N PRO A 39 -43.77 50.95 29.48
CA PRO A 39 -43.46 50.65 30.87
C PRO A 39 -43.18 51.91 31.70
N CYS A 40 -43.88 52.07 32.82
CA CYS A 40 -43.68 53.18 33.76
C CYS A 40 -43.18 52.67 35.13
N TYR A 41 -42.22 53.39 35.70
CA TYR A 41 -41.73 53.21 37.05
C TYR A 41 -42.43 54.18 38.01
N ILE A 42 -42.68 53.78 39.26
CA ILE A 42 -43.41 54.56 40.27
C ILE A 42 -42.80 55.95 40.56
N HIS A 43 -41.56 56.19 40.16
CA HIS A 43 -40.87 57.48 40.33
C HIS A 43 -40.61 58.24 39.02
N ASP A 44 -41.12 57.76 37.87
CA ASP A 44 -41.07 58.55 36.64
C ASP A 44 -41.86 59.85 36.80
N ALA A 45 -41.39 60.90 36.13
CA ALA A 45 -42.03 62.22 36.16
C ALA A 45 -43.52 62.12 35.76
N GLU A 46 -43.83 61.36 34.72
CA GLU A 46 -45.17 61.12 34.19
C GLU A 46 -46.12 60.48 35.21
N VAL A 47 -45.60 59.61 36.10
CA VAL A 47 -46.37 58.96 37.16
C VAL A 47 -46.52 59.90 38.37
N SER A 48 -45.45 60.57 38.78
CA SER A 48 -45.49 61.51 39.92
C SER A 48 -46.31 62.77 39.66
N GLU A 49 -46.39 63.20 38.40
CA GLU A 49 -47.17 64.35 37.95
C GLU A 49 -48.61 63.98 37.54
N GLY A 50 -48.98 62.70 37.65
CA GLY A 50 -50.33 62.19 37.37
C GLY A 50 -50.72 62.21 35.88
N ARG A 51 -49.75 62.19 34.96
CA ARG A 51 -49.96 62.24 33.50
C ARG A 51 -50.14 60.86 32.87
N ALA A 52 -49.63 59.80 33.51
CA ALA A 52 -49.73 58.42 33.03
C ALA A 52 -50.95 57.69 33.60
N GLU A 53 -51.69 56.97 32.75
CA GLU A 53 -52.81 56.13 33.18
C GLU A 53 -52.32 54.72 33.55
N CYS A 54 -51.89 54.55 34.80
CA CYS A 54 -51.18 53.34 35.21
C CYS A 54 -52.09 52.09 35.26
N GLN A 55 -51.75 51.04 34.53
CA GLN A 55 -52.42 49.73 34.52
C GLN A 55 -51.46 48.60 34.90
N CYS A 56 -52.00 47.54 35.51
CA CYS A 56 -51.22 46.34 35.82
C CYS A 56 -50.91 45.56 34.55
N PRO A 57 -49.63 45.19 34.29
CA PRO A 57 -49.26 44.47 33.08
C PRO A 57 -49.78 43.02 33.02
N ALA A 58 -50.22 42.44 34.15
CA ALA A 58 -50.71 41.06 34.21
C ALA A 58 -52.24 40.93 34.19
N CYS A 59 -52.94 41.76 34.98
CA CYS A 59 -54.40 41.66 35.13
C CYS A 59 -55.17 42.82 34.49
N HIS A 60 -54.46 43.79 33.88
CA HIS A 60 -55.01 44.96 33.18
C HIS A 60 -55.89 45.89 34.03
N LEU A 61 -55.94 45.69 35.34
CA LEU A 61 -56.65 46.57 36.26
C LEU A 61 -55.91 47.90 36.43
N SER A 62 -56.65 49.00 36.52
CA SER A 62 -56.10 50.32 36.84
C SER A 62 -55.43 50.34 38.22
N LEU A 63 -54.22 50.87 38.27
CA LEU A 63 -53.37 50.94 39.45
C LEU A 63 -53.35 52.36 40.03
N THR A 64 -53.44 52.48 41.35
CA THR A 64 -53.26 53.76 42.03
C THR A 64 -51.80 53.92 42.48
N PRO A 65 -51.06 54.93 42.00
CA PRO A 65 -49.72 55.22 42.53
C PRO A 65 -49.81 55.71 43.98
N VAL A 66 -49.03 55.10 44.87
CA VAL A 66 -48.94 55.46 46.30
C VAL A 66 -47.51 55.91 46.59
N LEU A 67 -47.36 57.15 47.11
CA LEU A 67 -46.07 57.79 47.39
C LEU A 67 -45.14 57.90 46.14
N ALA A 68 -45.73 58.03 44.95
CA ALA A 68 -44.99 58.25 43.71
C ALA A 68 -44.11 59.50 43.79
N GLY A 69 -42.94 59.46 43.15
CA GLY A 69 -41.94 60.55 43.24
C GLY A 69 -41.23 60.72 44.59
N GLN A 70 -41.47 59.85 45.59
CA GLN A 70 -40.79 59.89 46.90
C GLN A 70 -39.82 58.70 47.10
N PRO A 71 -38.68 58.63 46.37
CA PRO A 71 -37.79 57.46 46.38
C PRO A 71 -37.06 57.21 47.71
N LEU A 72 -36.98 58.22 48.59
CA LEU A 72 -36.33 58.12 49.91
C LEU A 72 -37.23 57.52 51.00
N HIS A 73 -38.54 57.39 50.76
CA HIS A 73 -39.49 56.87 51.75
C HIS A 73 -39.45 55.33 51.79
N ARG A 74 -39.02 54.75 52.91
CA ARG A 74 -38.73 53.30 53.00
C ARG A 74 -39.85 52.45 53.60
N ASN A 75 -40.70 53.00 54.47
CA ASN A 75 -41.79 52.24 55.13
C ASN A 75 -43.04 53.13 55.39
N PRO A 76 -44.15 52.92 54.64
CA PRO A 76 -44.25 52.09 53.45
C PRO A 76 -43.43 52.67 52.29
N THR A 77 -42.86 51.81 51.46
CA THR A 77 -42.18 52.21 50.22
C THR A 77 -43.20 52.59 49.14
N ALA A 78 -42.81 53.46 48.20
CA ALA A 78 -43.63 53.82 47.05
C ALA A 78 -43.97 52.58 46.20
N HIS A 79 -45.26 52.46 45.84
CA HIS A 79 -45.77 51.32 45.09
C HIS A 79 -47.08 51.66 44.38
N PHE A 80 -47.42 50.85 43.38
CA PHE A 80 -48.73 50.78 42.77
C PHE A 80 -49.66 49.87 43.55
N ARG A 81 -50.87 50.35 43.81
CA ARG A 81 -51.90 49.64 44.55
C ARG A 81 -53.05 49.23 43.63
N HIS A 82 -53.39 47.95 43.66
CA HIS A 82 -54.56 47.39 42.98
C HIS A 82 -55.88 47.76 43.68
N PRO A 83 -57.03 47.72 42.98
CA PRO A 83 -58.37 47.81 43.59
C PRO A 83 -58.60 46.71 44.65
N LYS A 84 -59.48 46.98 45.63
CA LYS A 84 -59.81 46.01 46.68
C LYS A 84 -60.43 44.74 46.06
N GLY A 85 -59.94 43.57 46.44
CA GLY A 85 -60.45 42.26 45.99
C GLY A 85 -59.75 41.64 44.77
N ALA A 86 -58.75 42.31 44.19
CA ALA A 86 -57.99 41.75 43.05
C ALA A 86 -57.14 40.53 43.45
N GLN A 87 -57.14 39.50 42.60
CA GLN A 87 -56.23 38.36 42.68
C GLN A 87 -54.86 38.77 42.11
N LYS A 88 -53.76 38.48 42.84
CA LYS A 88 -52.44 39.11 42.61
C LYS A 88 -51.32 38.12 42.33
N ASP A 89 -51.64 36.86 42.10
CA ASP A 89 -50.69 35.76 42.32
C ASP A 89 -49.48 35.81 41.35
N ASP A 90 -49.60 36.48 40.19
CA ASP A 90 -48.53 36.64 39.20
C ASP A 90 -48.17 38.09 38.81
N CYS A 91 -48.88 39.11 39.34
CA CYS A 91 -48.70 40.50 38.90
C CYS A 91 -47.28 41.04 39.15
N THR A 92 -46.65 40.62 40.25
CA THR A 92 -45.29 41.02 40.60
C THR A 92 -44.26 40.44 39.63
N LEU A 93 -44.44 39.21 39.16
CA LEU A 93 -43.52 38.56 38.23
C LEU A 93 -43.57 39.22 36.84
N VAL A 94 -44.77 39.51 36.33
CA VAL A 94 -44.91 40.22 35.04
C VAL A 94 -44.34 41.63 35.11
N ALA A 95 -44.51 42.33 36.23
CA ALA A 95 -43.90 43.64 36.46
C ALA A 95 -42.37 43.60 36.55
N ALA A 96 -41.78 42.55 37.15
CA ALA A 96 -40.34 42.32 37.12
C ALA A 96 -39.80 42.14 35.69
N ARG A 97 -40.52 41.36 34.87
CA ARG A 97 -40.20 41.12 33.45
C ARG A 97 -40.27 42.41 32.64
N LEU A 98 -41.31 43.21 32.86
CA LEU A 98 -41.49 44.50 32.23
C LEU A 98 -40.32 45.47 32.54
N ALA A 99 -39.90 45.50 33.80
CA ALA A 99 -38.80 46.33 34.25
C ALA A 99 -37.47 45.97 33.56
N ALA A 100 -37.24 44.67 33.31
CA ALA A 100 -36.08 44.21 32.54
C ALA A 100 -36.15 44.61 31.06
N ILE A 101 -37.34 44.58 30.43
CA ILE A 101 -37.50 44.98 29.02
C ILE A 101 -37.23 46.47 28.82
N ARG A 102 -37.80 47.35 29.66
CA ARG A 102 -37.46 48.78 29.60
C ARG A 102 -35.97 49.03 29.74
N ASN A 103 -35.32 48.25 30.60
CA ASN A 103 -33.88 48.36 30.79
C ASN A 103 -33.06 47.99 29.54
N LEU A 104 -33.48 46.94 28.82
CA LEU A 104 -32.87 46.57 27.55
C LEU A 104 -33.05 47.66 26.50
N GLN A 105 -34.22 48.33 26.46
CA GLN A 105 -34.45 49.49 25.58
C GLN A 105 -33.55 50.68 25.93
N GLU A 106 -33.49 51.06 27.20
CA GLU A 106 -32.65 52.18 27.66
C GLU A 106 -31.15 51.92 27.46
N ARG A 107 -30.72 50.66 27.60
CA ARG A 107 -29.33 50.24 27.38
C ARG A 107 -28.98 50.23 25.88
N GLY A 108 -29.95 49.95 25.00
CA GLY A 108 -29.80 49.97 23.55
C GLY A 108 -29.00 48.80 22.96
N PHE A 109 -28.60 47.80 23.76
CA PHE A 109 -27.88 46.62 23.27
C PHE A 109 -28.07 45.40 24.18
N ILE A 110 -27.86 44.20 23.61
CA ILE A 110 -27.83 42.91 24.31
C ILE A 110 -26.49 42.20 24.05
N ASP A 111 -25.93 41.59 25.10
CA ASP A 111 -24.76 40.72 25.01
C ASP A 111 -25.26 39.28 24.84
N LEU A 112 -25.05 38.69 23.66
CA LEU A 112 -25.45 37.33 23.33
C LEU A 112 -24.30 36.33 23.57
N PRO A 113 -24.59 35.16 24.15
CA PRO A 113 -23.57 34.17 24.47
C PRO A 113 -23.04 33.51 23.20
N ARG A 114 -21.85 32.90 23.31
CA ARG A 114 -21.30 32.00 22.28
C ARG A 114 -22.30 30.89 21.95
N HIS A 115 -22.30 30.45 20.71
CA HIS A 115 -23.15 29.35 20.25
C HIS A 115 -22.29 28.31 19.54
N ARG A 116 -22.38 27.04 19.98
CA ARG A 116 -21.56 25.94 19.45
C ARG A 116 -22.46 24.79 19.03
N ARG A 117 -22.18 24.20 17.87
CA ARG A 117 -22.80 22.97 17.36
C ARG A 117 -21.73 21.93 17.04
N SER A 118 -22.07 20.66 17.26
CA SER A 118 -21.30 19.52 16.79
C SER A 118 -22.06 18.72 15.74
N ALA A 119 -21.30 18.04 14.90
CA ALA A 119 -21.80 17.00 14.02
C ALA A 119 -20.80 15.84 14.01
N SER A 120 -21.29 14.64 13.68
CA SER A 120 -20.45 13.47 13.49
C SER A 120 -20.55 12.93 12.07
N ALA A 121 -19.46 12.31 11.60
CA ALA A 121 -19.39 11.54 10.37
C ALA A 121 -18.78 10.16 10.67
N ILE A 122 -19.21 9.12 9.95
CA ILE A 122 -18.65 7.77 10.08
C ILE A 122 -17.81 7.49 8.82
N GLY A 123 -16.54 7.17 9.00
CA GLY A 123 -15.64 6.81 7.89
C GLY A 123 -15.76 5.35 7.45
N PHE A 124 -15.04 4.99 6.38
CA PHE A 124 -15.03 3.63 5.80
C PHE A 124 -14.56 2.56 6.80
N SER A 125 -13.69 2.91 7.73
CA SER A 125 -13.23 2.04 8.83
C SER A 125 -14.28 1.82 9.93
N GLY A 126 -15.41 2.52 9.89
CA GLY A 126 -16.44 2.54 10.94
C GLY A 126 -16.14 3.53 12.07
N GLN A 127 -15.05 4.29 11.99
CA GLN A 127 -14.68 5.29 12.99
C GLN A 127 -15.58 6.53 12.92
N GLY A 128 -15.94 7.06 14.09
CA GLY A 128 -16.60 8.36 14.21
C GLY A 128 -15.60 9.53 14.20
N TYR A 129 -15.93 10.56 13.42
CA TYR A 129 -15.23 11.83 13.32
C TYR A 129 -16.15 12.95 13.80
N GLU A 130 -15.67 13.84 14.66
CA GLU A 130 -16.44 14.97 15.18
C GLU A 130 -15.96 16.29 14.57
N GLY A 131 -16.92 17.12 14.17
CA GLY A 131 -16.70 18.50 13.78
C GLY A 131 -17.45 19.45 14.70
N TRP A 132 -16.90 20.65 14.89
CA TRP A 132 -17.41 21.70 15.75
C TRP A 132 -17.43 23.02 15.00
N ALA A 133 -18.59 23.66 14.97
CA ALA A 133 -18.73 25.02 14.49
C ALA A 133 -19.19 25.91 15.64
N GLU A 134 -18.61 27.10 15.73
CA GLU A 134 -18.99 28.06 16.77
C GLU A 134 -19.18 29.46 16.20
N MET A 135 -20.05 30.20 16.87
CA MET A 135 -20.14 31.65 16.80
C MET A 135 -19.65 32.25 18.11
N PRO A 136 -18.78 33.28 18.04
CA PRO A 136 -18.32 33.96 19.23
C PRO A 136 -19.47 34.72 19.91
N GLU A 137 -19.23 35.18 21.13
CA GLU A 137 -20.12 36.12 21.83
C GLU A 137 -20.28 37.40 21.01
N GLN A 138 -21.49 37.94 20.98
CA GLN A 138 -21.82 39.11 20.16
C GLN A 138 -22.58 40.15 20.98
N ARG A 139 -22.14 41.41 20.91
CA ARG A 139 -22.93 42.55 21.37
C ARG A 139 -23.74 43.10 20.20
N ILE A 140 -25.06 43.04 20.28
CA ILE A 140 -25.95 43.52 19.22
C ILE A 140 -26.82 44.66 19.75
N SER A 141 -26.93 45.74 18.97
CA SER A 141 -27.80 46.87 19.27
C SER A 141 -29.28 46.53 19.10
N ILE A 142 -30.13 47.14 19.94
CA ILE A 142 -31.57 46.92 19.99
C ILE A 142 -32.28 48.17 19.45
N ALA A 143 -33.04 48.00 18.37
CA ALA A 143 -33.90 49.04 17.79
C ALA A 143 -35.24 49.14 18.52
N GLY A 144 -35.74 48.03 19.09
CA GLY A 144 -36.99 48.00 19.86
C GLY A 144 -37.14 46.74 20.70
N ALA A 145 -37.94 46.82 21.76
CA ALA A 145 -38.25 45.69 22.63
C ALA A 145 -39.70 45.79 23.10
N VAL A 146 -40.46 44.69 22.98
CA VAL A 146 -41.87 44.67 23.38
C VAL A 146 -42.16 43.36 24.11
N LEU A 147 -42.93 43.44 25.20
CA LEU A 147 -43.44 42.27 25.88
C LEU A 147 -44.56 41.64 25.02
N GLN A 148 -44.36 40.41 24.54
CA GLN A 148 -45.33 39.74 23.66
C GLN A 148 -46.43 39.04 24.47
N ASP A 149 -46.05 38.44 25.59
CA ASP A 149 -46.95 37.83 26.57
C ASP A 149 -46.32 37.92 27.97
N HIS A 150 -46.95 37.32 28.98
CA HIS A 150 -46.46 37.39 30.36
C HIS A 150 -45.06 36.77 30.58
N ALA A 151 -44.57 35.94 29.66
CA ALA A 151 -43.34 35.17 29.76
C ALA A 151 -42.30 35.49 28.67
N THR A 152 -42.70 36.09 27.55
CA THR A 152 -41.86 36.27 26.35
C THR A 152 -41.78 37.73 25.94
N ALA A 153 -40.58 38.18 25.59
CA ALA A 153 -40.37 39.47 24.92
C ALA A 153 -39.83 39.28 23.51
N LEU A 154 -40.18 40.19 22.62
CA LEU A 154 -39.64 40.30 21.26
C LEU A 154 -38.72 41.50 21.17
N LEU A 155 -37.45 41.26 20.86
CA LEU A 155 -36.46 42.28 20.54
C LEU A 155 -36.32 42.41 19.03
N THR A 156 -36.37 43.64 18.53
CA THR A 156 -35.99 44.00 17.16
C THR A 156 -34.56 44.54 17.21
N LEU A 157 -33.65 43.89 16.49
CA LEU A 157 -32.24 44.27 16.42
C LEU A 157 -32.04 45.32 15.31
N ASP A 158 -30.97 46.11 15.37
CA ASP A 158 -30.69 47.18 14.39
C ASP A 158 -30.52 46.68 12.94
N ASP A 159 -30.17 45.40 12.77
CA ASP A 159 -30.07 44.74 11.46
C ASP A 159 -31.41 44.20 10.94
N GLY A 160 -32.51 44.48 11.63
CA GLY A 160 -33.87 44.08 11.27
C GLY A 160 -34.24 42.66 11.71
N ARG A 161 -33.34 41.91 12.34
CA ARG A 161 -33.67 40.57 12.88
C ARG A 161 -34.51 40.66 14.14
N GLU A 162 -35.34 39.65 14.32
CA GLU A 162 -36.22 39.49 15.48
C GLU A 162 -35.67 38.39 16.41
N LEU A 163 -35.48 38.72 17.68
CA LEU A 163 -35.01 37.82 18.73
C LEU A 163 -36.08 37.68 19.82
N LEU A 164 -36.54 36.46 20.07
CA LEU A 164 -37.42 36.16 21.18
C LEU A 164 -36.59 35.90 22.45
N VAL A 165 -37.03 36.49 23.55
CA VAL A 165 -36.41 36.32 24.87
C VAL A 165 -37.45 35.70 25.79
N ASP A 166 -37.26 34.44 26.17
CA ASP A 166 -38.00 33.81 27.26
C ASP A 166 -37.50 34.38 28.59
N LEU A 167 -38.38 35.06 29.32
CA LEU A 167 -38.07 35.73 30.58
C LEU A 167 -38.32 34.84 31.80
N THR A 168 -38.73 33.58 31.60
CA THR A 168 -38.96 32.64 32.70
C THR A 168 -37.68 31.92 33.12
N GLY A 169 -36.75 31.70 32.18
CA GLY A 169 -35.58 30.87 32.42
C GLY A 169 -35.83 29.38 32.25
N GLN A 170 -37.05 28.97 31.87
CA GLN A 170 -37.52 27.58 31.96
C GLN A 170 -37.70 26.92 30.60
N ARG A 171 -37.54 27.65 29.49
CA ARG A 171 -37.70 27.08 28.15
C ARG A 171 -36.59 26.09 27.82
N GLU A 172 -36.98 24.87 27.45
CA GLU A 172 -36.07 23.82 27.02
C GLU A 172 -35.43 24.14 25.65
N VAL A 173 -34.28 23.51 25.38
CA VAL A 173 -33.57 23.62 24.10
C VAL A 173 -34.35 22.83 23.04
N GLY A 174 -34.80 23.50 21.98
CA GLY A 174 -35.65 22.90 20.96
C GLY A 174 -36.72 23.88 20.50
N GLY A 175 -36.96 23.96 19.19
CA GLY A 175 -37.73 25.06 18.59
C GLY A 175 -39.24 24.85 18.58
N ASP A 176 -39.96 25.95 18.78
CA ASP A 176 -41.38 26.15 18.45
C ASP A 176 -41.62 27.50 17.70
N GLY A 177 -40.55 28.21 17.29
CA GLY A 177 -40.57 29.63 16.94
C GLY A 177 -40.40 30.02 15.47
N ARG A 178 -41.06 29.36 14.50
CA ARG A 178 -41.24 29.81 13.08
C ARG A 178 -39.98 30.41 12.39
N GLY A 179 -38.77 29.91 12.68
CA GLY A 179 -37.51 30.40 12.08
C GLY A 179 -36.84 31.59 12.79
N ARG A 180 -37.34 32.04 13.94
CA ARG A 180 -36.72 33.08 14.79
C ARG A 180 -35.74 32.48 15.79
N ALA A 181 -34.76 33.27 16.24
CA ALA A 181 -33.88 32.89 17.32
C ALA A 181 -34.51 33.16 18.68
N ILE A 182 -34.17 32.32 19.67
CA ILE A 182 -34.73 32.37 21.01
C ILE A 182 -33.61 32.24 22.03
N VAL A 183 -33.54 33.18 22.96
CA VAL A 183 -32.70 33.09 24.17
C VAL A 183 -33.57 33.02 25.42
N THR A 184 -33.04 32.43 26.48
CA THR A 184 -33.65 32.41 27.80
C THR A 184 -32.93 33.41 28.73
N LEU A 185 -33.69 34.07 29.59
CA LEU A 185 -33.24 34.97 30.64
C LEU A 185 -34.05 34.69 31.91
N SER A 186 -33.39 34.21 32.97
CA SER A 186 -34.08 33.83 34.21
C SER A 186 -34.49 35.05 35.04
N LEU A 187 -35.75 35.48 34.90
CA LEU A 187 -36.37 36.56 35.68
C LEU A 187 -37.50 36.07 36.60
N SER A 188 -37.36 34.86 37.14
CA SER A 188 -38.36 34.24 38.03
C SER A 188 -38.30 34.72 39.49
N ASP A 189 -37.46 35.71 39.82
CA ASP A 189 -37.33 36.29 41.17
C ASP A 189 -38.26 37.52 41.32
N PRO A 190 -39.35 37.44 42.11
CA PRO A 190 -40.29 38.56 42.28
C PRO A 190 -39.65 39.81 42.88
N ALA A 191 -38.51 39.69 43.57
CA ALA A 191 -37.80 40.84 44.15
C ALA A 191 -37.31 41.83 43.07
N ILE A 192 -37.21 41.41 41.81
CA ILE A 192 -36.82 42.29 40.68
C ILE A 192 -37.85 43.41 40.48
N ALA A 193 -39.14 43.17 40.76
CA ALA A 193 -40.19 44.18 40.64
C ALA A 193 -40.05 45.34 41.66
N MET A 194 -39.18 45.18 42.66
CA MET A 194 -38.89 46.19 43.69
C MET A 194 -37.63 47.01 43.41
N MET A 195 -36.83 46.57 42.45
CA MET A 195 -35.55 47.19 42.14
C MET A 195 -35.76 48.50 41.38
N SER A 196 -34.90 49.48 41.65
CA SER A 196 -34.81 50.68 40.83
C SER A 196 -34.29 50.33 39.42
N PRO A 197 -34.50 51.19 38.41
CA PRO A 197 -33.88 51.02 37.10
C PRO A 197 -32.37 50.74 37.19
N GLU A 198 -31.64 51.44 38.05
CA GLU A 198 -30.19 51.27 38.27
C GLU A 198 -29.83 49.91 38.88
N GLU A 199 -30.60 49.43 39.85
CA GLU A 199 -30.42 48.12 40.48
C GLU A 199 -30.69 46.98 39.47
N ILE A 200 -31.68 47.15 38.60
CA ILE A 200 -31.95 46.25 37.48
C ILE A 200 -30.81 46.29 36.47
N ARG A 201 -30.27 47.46 36.12
CA ARG A 201 -29.07 47.59 35.24
C ARG A 201 -27.89 46.82 35.84
N ALA A 202 -27.63 47.01 37.13
CA ALA A 202 -26.52 46.34 37.82
C ALA A 202 -26.72 44.81 37.83
N ARG A 203 -27.96 44.34 38.04
CA ARG A 203 -28.27 42.92 38.07
C ARG A 203 -28.27 42.25 36.69
N LEU A 204 -28.76 42.92 35.65
CA LEU A 204 -28.66 42.47 34.25
C LEU A 204 -27.22 42.48 33.73
N ARG A 205 -26.30 43.21 34.36
CA ARG A 205 -24.85 43.11 34.11
C ARG A 205 -24.19 41.91 34.81
N LEU A 206 -24.80 41.39 35.88
CA LEU A 206 -24.21 40.39 36.78
C LEU A 206 -24.84 38.98 36.65
N LEU A 207 -25.93 38.81 35.90
CA LEU A 207 -26.58 37.53 35.63
C LEU A 207 -26.19 37.00 34.23
N PRO A 208 -25.26 36.04 34.11
CA PRO A 208 -24.78 35.54 32.83
C PRO A 208 -25.60 34.39 32.23
N ASP A 209 -26.73 33.98 32.82
CA ASP A 209 -27.48 32.79 32.38
C ASP A 209 -28.37 33.06 31.16
N ILE A 210 -27.84 33.79 30.16
CA ILE A 210 -28.43 33.83 28.82
C ILE A 210 -27.93 32.59 28.08
N HIS A 211 -28.86 31.75 27.63
CA HIS A 211 -28.56 30.58 26.81
C HIS A 211 -29.45 30.56 25.56
N TRP A 212 -28.93 30.00 24.48
CA TRP A 212 -29.67 29.81 23.24
C TRP A 212 -30.63 28.62 23.35
N CYS A 213 -31.92 28.86 23.14
CA CYS A 213 -32.90 27.79 22.91
C CYS A 213 -32.97 27.41 21.42
N SER A 214 -32.85 28.40 20.52
CA SER A 214 -32.71 28.23 19.07
C SER A 214 -32.03 29.44 18.44
N HIS A 215 -31.37 29.26 17.28
CA HIS A 215 -30.57 30.31 16.65
C HIS A 215 -30.77 30.35 15.13
N TRP A 216 -30.73 31.53 14.52
CA TRP A 216 -30.92 31.70 13.05
C TRP A 216 -29.85 30.96 12.23
N SER A 217 -28.64 30.81 12.77
CA SER A 217 -27.56 30.06 12.14
C SER A 217 -27.50 28.59 12.56
N ASP A 218 -28.49 28.03 13.27
CA ASP A 218 -28.44 26.63 13.72
C ASP A 218 -28.17 25.67 12.55
N HIS A 219 -28.88 25.85 11.44
CA HIS A 219 -28.67 25.04 10.24
C HIS A 219 -27.29 25.26 9.61
N ALA A 220 -26.83 26.52 9.54
CA ALA A 220 -25.53 26.85 8.95
C ALA A 220 -24.35 26.32 9.80
N LEU A 221 -24.44 26.42 11.13
CA LEU A 221 -23.45 25.89 12.06
C LEU A 221 -23.46 24.36 12.07
N GLN A 222 -24.63 23.74 12.01
CA GLN A 222 -24.74 22.29 11.85
C GLN A 222 -24.09 21.82 10.54
N ALA A 223 -24.35 22.52 9.43
CA ALA A 223 -23.74 22.22 8.14
C ALA A 223 -22.21 22.41 8.16
N ALA A 224 -21.71 23.49 8.78
CA ALA A 224 -20.28 23.74 8.92
C ALA A 224 -19.59 22.65 9.78
N ALA A 225 -20.19 22.26 10.90
CA ALA A 225 -19.70 21.17 11.74
C ALA A 225 -19.68 19.84 10.97
N ALA A 226 -20.73 19.55 10.18
CA ALA A 226 -20.79 18.33 9.36
C ALA A 226 -19.75 18.33 8.22
N THR A 227 -19.47 19.49 7.63
CA THR A 227 -18.38 19.65 6.65
C THR A 227 -17.03 19.42 7.30
N GLN A 228 -16.79 19.96 8.49
CA GLN A 228 -15.54 19.72 9.21
C GLN A 228 -15.36 18.24 9.60
N ALA A 229 -16.41 17.57 10.07
CA ALA A 229 -16.38 16.14 10.39
C ALA A 229 -16.02 15.28 9.16
N ARG A 230 -16.63 15.58 8.01
CA ARG A 230 -16.32 14.91 6.73
C ARG A 230 -14.90 15.21 6.25
N GLN A 231 -14.43 16.45 6.39
CA GLN A 231 -13.06 16.80 6.04
C GLN A 231 -12.05 16.04 6.91
N ALA A 232 -12.29 15.94 8.22
CA ALA A 232 -11.43 15.18 9.12
C ALA A 232 -11.37 13.69 8.75
N ALA A 233 -12.50 13.10 8.31
CA ALA A 233 -12.53 11.73 7.80
C ALA A 233 -11.69 11.57 6.52
N ARG A 234 -11.74 12.55 5.60
CA ARG A 234 -10.94 12.56 4.36
C ARG A 234 -9.46 12.74 4.62
N ASP A 235 -9.09 13.66 5.51
CA ASP A 235 -7.69 13.90 5.90
C ASP A 235 -7.07 12.64 6.54
N ALA A 236 -7.90 11.85 7.22
CA ALA A 236 -7.54 10.55 7.77
C ALA A 236 -7.61 9.38 6.77
N MET A 237 -7.81 9.65 5.47
CA MET A 237 -8.01 8.66 4.40
C MET A 237 -9.10 7.63 4.71
N ASP A 238 -10.21 8.09 5.26
CA ASP A 238 -11.34 7.26 5.67
C ASP A 238 -12.67 7.72 5.07
N ALA A 239 -12.63 8.62 4.09
CA ALA A 239 -13.76 9.09 3.29
C ALA A 239 -13.26 9.71 1.98
N TRP A 240 -14.16 9.90 1.02
CA TRP A 240 -13.92 10.63 -0.24
C TRP A 240 -15.10 11.58 -0.56
N GLU A 241 -15.09 12.23 -1.73
CA GLU A 241 -16.17 13.09 -2.22
C GLU A 241 -17.33 12.29 -2.83
N ASP A 242 -18.51 12.90 -2.90
CA ASP A 242 -19.72 12.28 -3.46
C ASP A 242 -19.54 11.89 -4.95
N ALA A 243 -18.68 12.61 -5.67
CA ALA A 243 -18.33 12.30 -7.05
C ALA A 243 -17.57 10.97 -7.16
N GLU A 244 -16.67 10.69 -6.22
CA GLU A 244 -15.90 9.44 -6.15
C GLU A 244 -16.80 8.28 -5.73
N GLU A 245 -17.73 8.50 -4.80
CA GLU A 245 -18.75 7.51 -4.40
C GLU A 245 -19.62 7.09 -5.61
N THR A 246 -20.03 8.07 -6.42
CA THR A 246 -20.79 7.81 -7.64
C THR A 246 -19.99 7.01 -8.67
N SER A 247 -18.69 7.28 -8.79
CA SER A 247 -17.80 6.53 -9.68
C SER A 247 -17.60 5.07 -9.21
N PHE A 248 -17.36 4.89 -7.92
CA PHE A 248 -17.20 3.58 -7.28
C PHE A 248 -18.46 2.71 -7.43
N HIS A 249 -19.66 3.27 -7.24
CA HIS A 249 -20.88 2.51 -7.43
C HIS A 249 -21.11 2.07 -8.89
N ARG A 250 -20.61 2.82 -9.88
CA ARG A 250 -20.70 2.43 -11.29
C ARG A 250 -19.77 1.27 -11.66
N SER A 251 -18.69 1.05 -10.89
CA SER A 251 -17.75 -0.05 -11.13
C SER A 251 -18.12 -1.34 -10.39
N LEU A 252 -19.04 -1.28 -9.42
CA LEU A 252 -19.46 -2.45 -8.64
C LEU A 252 -20.58 -3.27 -9.32
N PRO A 253 -20.59 -4.60 -9.12
CA PRO A 253 -21.74 -5.44 -9.42
C PRO A 253 -22.99 -5.02 -8.61
N PRO A 254 -24.20 -5.09 -9.18
CA PRO A 254 -25.43 -4.62 -8.53
C PRO A 254 -25.83 -5.43 -7.28
N ASP A 255 -25.38 -6.68 -7.15
CA ASP A 255 -25.79 -7.60 -6.07
C ASP A 255 -24.73 -7.75 -4.95
N LEU A 256 -23.81 -6.79 -4.81
CA LEU A 256 -22.71 -6.91 -3.87
C LEU A 256 -23.16 -6.69 -2.40
N ASN A 257 -22.68 -7.53 -1.48
CA ASN A 257 -22.95 -7.39 -0.05
C ASN A 257 -22.44 -6.03 0.49
N PRO A 258 -23.24 -5.26 1.26
CA PRO A 258 -22.84 -3.98 1.84
C PRO A 258 -21.53 -4.00 2.64
N ALA A 259 -21.25 -5.07 3.38
CA ALA A 259 -20.01 -5.21 4.15
C ALA A 259 -18.78 -5.35 3.23
N VAL A 260 -18.94 -6.09 2.12
CA VAL A 260 -17.89 -6.23 1.09
C VAL A 260 -17.69 -4.91 0.37
N ALA A 261 -18.77 -4.19 0.06
CA ALA A 261 -18.68 -2.86 -0.55
C ALA A 261 -17.89 -1.89 0.34
N GLN A 262 -18.12 -1.92 1.65
CA GLN A 262 -17.38 -1.09 2.61
C GLN A 262 -15.88 -1.41 2.64
N GLN A 263 -15.52 -2.70 2.62
CA GLN A 263 -14.12 -3.11 2.55
C GLN A 263 -13.46 -2.63 1.24
N LEU A 264 -14.14 -2.80 0.12
CA LEU A 264 -13.66 -2.38 -1.21
C LEU A 264 -13.46 -0.86 -1.32
N ARG A 265 -14.24 -0.03 -0.63
CA ARG A 265 -14.02 1.44 -0.61
C ARG A 265 -12.65 1.78 -0.07
N ARG A 266 -12.32 1.23 1.11
CA ARG A 266 -11.03 1.45 1.77
C ARG A 266 -9.87 0.92 0.92
N GLU A 267 -10.02 -0.25 0.32
CA GLU A 267 -9.02 -0.82 -0.57
C GLU A 267 -8.78 0.06 -1.80
N THR A 268 -9.85 0.51 -2.46
CA THR A 268 -9.78 1.36 -3.64
C THR A 268 -9.08 2.68 -3.33
N LEU A 269 -9.45 3.32 -2.21
CA LEU A 269 -8.84 4.58 -1.76
C LEU A 269 -7.33 4.42 -1.52
N LEU A 270 -6.93 3.41 -0.74
CA LEU A 270 -5.52 3.15 -0.45
C LEU A 270 -4.73 2.83 -1.73
N HIS A 271 -5.27 2.00 -2.61
CA HIS A 271 -4.64 1.64 -3.88
C HIS A 271 -4.42 2.86 -4.78
N SER A 272 -5.44 3.71 -4.94
CA SER A 272 -5.34 4.93 -5.72
C SER A 272 -4.38 5.96 -5.10
N GLU A 273 -4.34 6.07 -3.77
CA GLU A 273 -3.50 7.05 -3.10
C GLU A 273 -2.02 6.65 -3.17
N VAL A 274 -1.69 5.35 -3.03
CA VAL A 274 -0.32 4.86 -3.24
C VAL A 274 0.16 5.15 -4.66
N LYS A 275 -0.69 4.93 -5.67
CA LYS A 275 -0.40 5.27 -7.07
C LYS A 275 -0.13 6.76 -7.24
N ALA A 276 -0.98 7.62 -6.68
CA ALA A 276 -0.82 9.07 -6.74
C ALA A 276 0.46 9.55 -6.04
N ILE A 277 0.78 8.98 -4.87
CA ILE A 277 2.03 9.25 -4.15
C ILE A 277 3.23 8.90 -5.02
N LEU A 278 3.26 7.71 -5.62
CA LEU A 278 4.36 7.26 -6.45
C LEU A 278 4.51 8.09 -7.74
N GLU A 279 3.39 8.52 -8.33
CA GLU A 279 3.40 9.41 -9.50
C GLU A 279 4.04 10.77 -9.18
N GLN A 280 3.81 11.30 -7.98
CA GLN A 280 4.35 12.58 -7.52
C GLN A 280 5.76 12.50 -6.91
N SER A 281 6.28 11.29 -6.70
CA SER A 281 7.54 11.06 -6.00
C SER A 281 8.73 10.99 -6.96
N SER A 282 9.86 11.59 -6.57
CA SER A 282 11.12 11.57 -7.33
C SER A 282 12.08 10.47 -6.91
N HIS A 283 11.72 9.67 -5.89
CA HIS A 283 12.52 8.57 -5.39
C HIS A 283 11.64 7.51 -4.74
N ILE A 284 12.23 6.34 -4.48
CA ILE A 284 11.61 5.27 -3.70
C ILE A 284 12.69 4.46 -2.97
N ALA A 285 12.51 4.25 -1.67
CA ALA A 285 13.28 3.31 -0.87
C ALA A 285 12.87 1.87 -1.21
N THR A 286 13.86 1.02 -1.42
CA THR A 286 13.65 -0.38 -1.80
C THR A 286 14.38 -1.32 -0.84
N PRO A 287 13.80 -2.49 -0.54
CA PRO A 287 14.43 -3.47 0.34
C PRO A 287 15.67 -4.09 -0.31
N SER A 288 16.46 -4.81 0.48
CA SER A 288 17.61 -5.56 0.00
C SER A 288 17.21 -6.61 -1.04
N LEU A 289 18.10 -6.87 -1.98
CA LEU A 289 18.07 -8.08 -2.80
C LEU A 289 18.77 -9.20 -2.02
N ASN A 290 18.24 -10.41 -2.07
CA ASN A 290 18.80 -11.58 -1.41
C ASN A 290 18.72 -12.79 -2.36
N VAL A 291 19.82 -13.53 -2.47
CA VAL A 291 19.89 -14.83 -3.14
C VAL A 291 20.64 -15.80 -2.25
N GLU A 292 20.00 -16.92 -1.93
CA GLU A 292 20.59 -18.01 -1.14
C GLU A 292 20.72 -19.28 -1.98
N VAL A 293 21.84 -19.97 -1.81
CA VAL A 293 22.11 -21.31 -2.33
C VAL A 293 22.68 -22.15 -1.20
N THR A 294 22.09 -23.32 -0.97
CA THR A 294 22.53 -24.28 0.04
C THR A 294 22.92 -25.59 -0.65
N ARG A 295 23.96 -26.24 -0.14
CA ARG A 295 24.24 -27.64 -0.44
C ARG A 295 24.38 -28.46 0.83
N TYR A 296 23.72 -29.60 0.75
CA TYR A 296 23.69 -30.61 1.79
C TYR A 296 24.72 -31.69 1.46
N ALA A 297 25.18 -32.38 2.50
CA ALA A 297 25.88 -33.63 2.32
C ALA A 297 25.01 -34.60 1.49
N PRO A 298 25.59 -35.34 0.54
CA PRO A 298 24.91 -36.42 -0.17
C PRO A 298 24.19 -37.39 0.78
N ASP A 299 23.02 -37.87 0.36
CA ASP A 299 22.19 -38.79 1.15
C ASP A 299 22.95 -40.08 1.53
N GLU A 300 23.93 -40.51 0.72
CA GLU A 300 24.80 -41.65 1.00
C GLU A 300 25.66 -41.49 2.27
N PHE A 301 25.84 -40.25 2.76
CA PHE A 301 26.53 -39.97 4.01
C PHE A 301 25.59 -39.83 5.21
N SER A 302 24.28 -40.04 5.01
CA SER A 302 23.30 -39.96 6.10
C SER A 302 23.61 -40.96 7.23
N GLY A 303 23.82 -40.44 8.45
CA GLY A 303 24.19 -41.23 9.63
C GLY A 303 25.69 -41.38 9.87
N GLU A 304 26.55 -40.94 8.95
CA GLU A 304 27.97 -40.70 9.22
C GLU A 304 28.17 -39.31 9.84
N TRP A 305 29.28 -39.06 10.54
CA TRP A 305 29.58 -37.76 11.18
C TRP A 305 29.84 -36.61 10.17
N GLU A 306 29.64 -36.83 8.87
CA GLU A 306 29.80 -35.85 7.80
C GLU A 306 28.44 -35.30 7.35
N GLY A 307 27.81 -34.53 8.24
CA GLY A 307 26.54 -33.83 7.97
C GLY A 307 26.71 -32.39 7.47
N ASN A 308 27.90 -32.03 6.98
CA ASN A 308 28.24 -30.63 6.69
C ASN A 308 27.23 -30.01 5.70
N THR A 309 26.58 -28.94 6.11
CA THR A 309 25.70 -28.11 5.27
C THR A 309 26.42 -26.81 4.96
N LEU A 310 26.65 -26.56 3.67
CA LEU A 310 27.29 -25.35 3.19
C LEU A 310 26.23 -24.43 2.57
N ARG A 311 26.15 -23.20 3.05
CA ARG A 311 25.24 -22.19 2.54
C ARG A 311 26.02 -20.95 2.13
N MET A 312 25.74 -20.44 0.93
CA MET A 312 26.20 -19.13 0.48
C MET A 312 25.00 -18.23 0.23
N GLN A 313 25.07 -17.00 0.75
CA GLN A 313 24.02 -16.01 0.64
C GLN A 313 24.60 -14.70 0.11
N TRP A 314 24.08 -14.22 -1.01
CA TRP A 314 24.38 -12.89 -1.51
C TRP A 314 23.27 -11.92 -1.13
N LEU A 315 23.64 -10.76 -0.58
CA LEU A 315 22.69 -9.74 -0.16
C LEU A 315 23.19 -8.33 -0.50
N THR A 316 22.25 -7.42 -0.76
CA THR A 316 22.53 -5.97 -0.89
C THR A 316 22.04 -5.22 0.35
N GLY A 317 22.52 -4.00 0.56
CA GLY A 317 21.81 -3.06 1.43
C GLY A 317 20.46 -2.65 0.83
N SER A 318 19.57 -2.07 1.66
CA SER A 318 18.44 -1.29 1.15
C SER A 318 18.98 -0.07 0.38
N THR A 319 18.22 0.40 -0.60
CA THR A 319 18.67 1.53 -1.42
C THR A 319 17.52 2.43 -1.84
N THR A 320 17.81 3.72 -1.98
CA THR A 320 16.87 4.71 -2.48
C THR A 320 17.14 4.97 -3.95
N LEU A 321 16.18 4.59 -4.80
CA LEU A 321 16.28 4.74 -6.24
C LEU A 321 15.67 6.07 -6.68
N SER A 322 16.41 6.87 -7.45
CA SER A 322 15.91 8.11 -8.03
C SER A 322 15.05 7.84 -9.27
N LEU A 323 13.86 8.43 -9.30
CA LEU A 323 12.88 8.32 -10.38
C LEU A 323 12.95 9.56 -11.28
N GLU A 324 12.90 9.33 -12.59
CA GLU A 324 12.82 10.39 -13.61
C GLU A 324 11.39 10.56 -14.13
N ARG A 325 10.71 9.45 -14.38
CA ARG A 325 9.37 9.42 -14.96
C ARG A 325 8.58 8.28 -14.36
N THR A 326 7.36 8.57 -13.90
CA THR A 326 6.41 7.58 -13.40
C THR A 326 5.17 7.57 -14.30
N GLN A 327 4.61 6.38 -14.54
CA GLN A 327 3.39 6.20 -15.31
C GLN A 327 2.49 5.16 -14.63
N LEU A 328 1.20 5.42 -14.59
CA LEU A 328 0.22 4.50 -14.00
C LEU A 328 -0.37 3.59 -15.08
N GLU A 329 -0.59 2.31 -14.73
CA GLU A 329 -1.39 1.35 -15.49
C GLU A 329 -1.03 1.23 -16.98
N ARG A 330 0.26 1.34 -17.31
CA ARG A 330 0.74 1.24 -18.70
C ARG A 330 1.05 -0.20 -19.06
N GLN A 331 0.42 -0.71 -20.12
CA GLN A 331 0.70 -2.05 -20.65
C GLN A 331 2.21 -2.26 -20.89
N GLN A 332 2.76 -3.30 -20.26
CA GLN A 332 4.16 -3.72 -20.40
C GLN A 332 4.21 -5.22 -20.68
N GLY A 333 4.46 -5.59 -21.93
CA GLY A 333 4.42 -6.98 -22.36
C GLY A 333 3.03 -7.60 -22.13
N SER A 334 2.97 -8.66 -21.32
CA SER A 334 1.74 -9.40 -21.00
C SER A 334 1.04 -8.95 -19.71
N ILE A 335 1.53 -7.90 -19.04
CA ILE A 335 0.97 -7.37 -17.79
C ILE A 335 0.66 -5.87 -17.88
N VAL A 336 -0.23 -5.41 -17.00
CA VAL A 336 -0.43 -4.00 -16.67
C VAL A 336 -0.03 -3.84 -15.21
N PRO A 337 1.19 -3.33 -14.92
CA PRO A 337 1.59 -3.02 -13.56
C PRO A 337 0.83 -1.78 -13.06
N ASP A 338 0.60 -1.71 -11.76
CA ASP A 338 -0.03 -0.54 -11.14
C ASP A 338 0.78 0.75 -11.41
N VAL A 339 2.10 0.65 -11.30
CA VAL A 339 3.03 1.76 -11.55
C VAL A 339 4.25 1.28 -12.33
N MET A 340 4.68 2.07 -13.30
CA MET A 340 5.92 1.89 -14.03
C MET A 340 6.81 3.13 -13.88
N CYS A 341 7.99 2.94 -13.31
CA CYS A 341 8.97 3.98 -13.06
C CYS A 341 10.19 3.82 -13.99
N THR A 342 10.71 4.95 -14.46
CA THR A 342 12.00 5.05 -15.14
C THR A 342 13.01 5.63 -14.16
N LEU A 343 14.12 4.92 -13.94
CA LEU A 343 15.19 5.37 -13.06
C LEU A 343 16.04 6.45 -13.74
N ARG A 344 16.41 7.47 -12.97
CA ARG A 344 17.26 8.58 -13.42
C ARG A 344 18.71 8.12 -13.63
N GLU A 345 19.35 8.62 -14.67
CA GLU A 345 20.80 8.42 -14.88
C GLU A 345 21.65 9.42 -14.07
N PRO A 346 22.85 9.04 -13.59
CA PRO A 346 23.44 7.71 -13.70
C PRO A 346 22.76 6.71 -12.75
N ARG A 347 22.33 5.56 -13.29
CA ARG A 347 21.74 4.49 -12.47
C ARG A 347 22.79 3.92 -11.52
N PRO A 348 22.43 3.67 -10.25
CA PRO A 348 23.37 3.09 -9.30
C PRO A 348 23.85 1.70 -9.76
N PHE A 349 25.04 1.30 -9.31
CA PHE A 349 25.50 -0.07 -9.42
C PHE A 349 24.88 -0.92 -8.31
N ILE A 350 24.71 -2.20 -8.57
CA ILE A 350 24.17 -3.16 -7.59
C ILE A 350 25.35 -3.78 -6.83
N PHE A 351 25.69 -3.21 -5.68
CA PHE A 351 26.70 -3.76 -4.78
C PHE A 351 26.05 -4.62 -3.71
N GLY A 352 26.66 -5.77 -3.43
CA GLY A 352 26.27 -6.64 -2.34
C GLY A 352 27.49 -7.25 -1.66
N ALA A 353 27.24 -8.22 -0.80
CA ALA A 353 28.26 -9.05 -0.20
C ALA A 353 27.77 -10.50 -0.20
N THR A 354 28.72 -11.42 -0.23
CA THR A 354 28.47 -12.86 -0.14
C THR A 354 28.91 -13.35 1.23
N GLU A 355 27.99 -13.94 1.97
CA GLU A 355 28.24 -14.63 3.23
C GLU A 355 28.34 -16.14 2.98
N THR A 356 29.33 -16.79 3.59
CA THR A 356 29.48 -18.25 3.58
C THR A 356 29.26 -18.77 4.99
N TRP A 357 28.44 -19.82 5.10
CA TRP A 357 28.06 -20.47 6.34
C TRP A 357 28.28 -21.98 6.24
N LEU A 358 28.89 -22.58 7.25
CA LEU A 358 29.09 -24.02 7.40
C LEU A 358 28.41 -24.49 8.69
N ASP A 359 27.44 -25.40 8.59
CA ASP A 359 26.70 -25.94 9.73
C ASP A 359 26.13 -24.85 10.65
N ASP A 360 25.54 -23.83 10.04
CA ASP A 360 25.03 -22.60 10.67
C ASP A 360 26.10 -21.73 11.37
N GLY A 361 27.38 -22.11 11.31
CA GLY A 361 28.53 -21.28 11.68
C GLY A 361 28.90 -20.33 10.55
N PHE A 362 29.03 -19.03 10.87
CA PHE A 362 29.55 -18.05 9.92
C PHE A 362 31.04 -18.29 9.67
N GLU A 363 31.43 -18.38 8.40
CA GLU A 363 32.83 -18.59 7.99
C GLU A 363 33.45 -17.29 7.46
N GLU A 364 32.81 -16.65 6.49
CA GLU A 364 33.40 -15.52 5.76
C GLU A 364 32.33 -14.58 5.18
N LEU A 365 32.69 -13.30 5.04
CA LEU A 365 31.96 -12.28 4.30
C LEU A 365 32.89 -11.67 3.25
N ILE A 366 32.51 -11.76 1.97
CA ILE A 366 33.24 -11.16 0.85
C ILE A 366 32.37 -10.07 0.22
N GLU A 367 32.81 -8.82 0.33
CA GLU A 367 32.15 -7.70 -0.34
C GLU A 367 32.40 -7.71 -1.85
N ASP A 368 31.37 -7.41 -2.65
CA ASP A 368 31.51 -7.21 -4.09
C ASP A 368 32.35 -5.95 -4.34
N SER A 369 33.68 -6.08 -4.46
CA SER A 369 34.55 -4.91 -4.66
C SER A 369 34.30 -4.21 -6.00
N HIS A 370 33.72 -4.92 -6.98
CA HIS A 370 33.36 -4.39 -8.29
C HIS A 370 32.05 -5.03 -8.77
N SER A 371 31.00 -4.23 -8.93
CA SER A 371 29.78 -4.67 -9.63
C SER A 371 29.75 -4.14 -11.04
N GLY A 372 29.75 -5.03 -12.03
CA GLY A 372 29.54 -4.66 -13.44
C GLY A 372 28.08 -4.34 -13.77
N GLN A 373 27.14 -4.59 -12.84
CA GLN A 373 25.71 -4.52 -13.10
C GLN A 373 25.11 -3.23 -12.53
N ARG A 374 24.55 -2.41 -13.41
CA ARG A 374 23.69 -1.28 -13.02
C ARG A 374 22.25 -1.72 -12.80
N TRP A 375 21.54 -0.98 -11.97
CA TRP A 375 20.09 -1.11 -11.84
C TRP A 375 19.41 -1.04 -13.21
N PRO A 376 18.41 -1.89 -13.53
CA PRO A 376 17.66 -1.78 -14.77
C PRO A 376 16.98 -0.41 -14.90
N GLN A 377 16.80 0.09 -16.12
CA GLN A 377 16.22 1.42 -16.35
C GLN A 377 14.75 1.50 -15.90
N THR A 378 14.02 0.40 -16.01
CA THR A 378 12.60 0.35 -15.68
C THR A 378 12.40 -0.43 -14.39
N LEU A 379 11.61 0.13 -13.48
CA LEU A 379 11.12 -0.50 -12.25
C LEU A 379 9.60 -0.60 -12.33
N LEU A 380 9.06 -1.79 -12.08
CA LEU A 380 7.62 -2.02 -11.97
C LEU A 380 7.23 -2.07 -10.49
N VAL A 381 6.06 -1.54 -10.16
CA VAL A 381 5.50 -1.62 -8.82
C VAL A 381 4.06 -2.12 -8.89
N GLU A 382 3.74 -3.07 -8.01
CA GLU A 382 2.40 -3.62 -7.77
C GLU A 382 1.97 -3.26 -6.36
N VAL A 383 0.72 -2.81 -6.19
CA VAL A 383 0.19 -2.40 -4.89
C VAL A 383 -0.84 -3.42 -4.44
N THR A 384 -0.57 -4.06 -3.31
CA THR A 384 -1.45 -5.05 -2.69
C THR A 384 -2.12 -4.45 -1.47
N VAL A 385 -3.45 -4.58 -1.36
CA VAL A 385 -4.20 -4.20 -0.15
C VAL A 385 -4.83 -5.42 0.54
N THR A 386 -5.49 -6.29 -0.22
CA THR A 386 -6.04 -7.55 0.33
C THR A 386 -5.80 -8.75 -0.56
N HIS A 387 -5.89 -8.55 -1.88
CA HIS A 387 -5.58 -9.58 -2.86
C HIS A 387 -4.16 -9.37 -3.39
N GLY A 388 -3.27 -10.31 -3.09
CA GLY A 388 -1.90 -10.30 -3.57
C GLY A 388 -1.77 -10.70 -5.04
N ILE A 389 -0.54 -10.70 -5.54
CA ILE A 389 -0.21 -11.13 -6.90
C ILE A 389 -0.47 -12.63 -7.05
N ASP A 390 -1.39 -13.00 -7.95
CA ASP A 390 -1.67 -14.40 -8.25
C ASP A 390 -0.54 -15.11 -9.01
N GLN A 391 -0.62 -16.44 -9.11
CA GLN A 391 0.43 -17.24 -9.75
C GLN A 391 0.60 -16.95 -11.25
N GLU A 392 -0.46 -16.56 -11.94
CA GLU A 392 -0.44 -16.29 -13.38
C GLU A 392 0.22 -14.94 -13.67
N LYS A 393 -0.13 -13.90 -12.90
CA LYS A 393 0.52 -12.59 -12.93
C LYS A 393 1.99 -12.71 -12.52
N LEU A 394 2.31 -13.49 -11.48
CA LEU A 394 3.69 -13.77 -11.06
C LEU A 394 4.50 -14.45 -12.18
N ARG A 395 3.91 -15.40 -12.89
CA ARG A 395 4.54 -16.05 -14.05
C ARG A 395 4.84 -15.04 -15.15
N ARG A 396 3.87 -14.19 -15.51
CA ARG A 396 4.04 -13.15 -16.54
C ARG A 396 5.11 -12.11 -16.13
N ILE A 397 5.16 -11.73 -14.86
CA ILE A 397 6.21 -10.86 -14.30
C ILE A 397 7.60 -11.49 -14.48
N ARG A 398 7.75 -12.78 -14.15
CA ARG A 398 9.03 -13.50 -14.32
C ARG A 398 9.44 -13.63 -15.79
N GLU A 399 8.48 -13.83 -16.70
CA GLU A 399 8.75 -13.89 -18.14
C GLU A 399 9.18 -12.55 -18.74
N LEU A 400 8.68 -11.43 -18.19
CA LEU A 400 9.04 -10.08 -18.60
C LEU A 400 10.47 -9.70 -18.19
N ASP A 401 11.00 -10.34 -17.15
CA ASP A 401 12.36 -10.16 -16.62
C ASP A 401 12.73 -8.69 -16.33
N LEU A 402 11.80 -7.97 -15.69
CA LEU A 402 12.00 -6.60 -15.18
C LEU A 402 11.89 -6.57 -13.65
N PRO A 403 12.66 -5.72 -12.96
CA PRO A 403 12.59 -5.61 -11.51
C PRO A 403 11.18 -5.15 -11.12
N THR A 404 10.50 -5.97 -10.32
CA THR A 404 9.12 -5.76 -9.92
C THR A 404 9.03 -5.80 -8.40
N LEU A 405 8.62 -4.68 -7.83
CA LEU A 405 8.44 -4.48 -6.41
C LEU A 405 6.95 -4.59 -6.07
N GLU A 406 6.62 -5.30 -5.00
CA GLU A 406 5.29 -5.26 -4.40
C GLU A 406 5.32 -4.37 -3.18
N ILE A 407 4.30 -3.53 -3.03
CA ILE A 407 4.00 -2.75 -1.83
C ILE A 407 2.70 -3.29 -1.25
N ASP A 408 2.82 -4.07 -0.18
CA ASP A 408 1.71 -4.66 0.57
C ASP A 408 1.30 -3.72 1.71
N ILE A 409 0.27 -2.93 1.44
CA ILE A 409 -0.34 -2.01 2.43
C ILE A 409 -1.24 -2.77 3.41
N GLY A 410 -1.80 -3.91 3.00
CA GLY A 410 -2.65 -4.75 3.86
C GLY A 410 -1.91 -5.25 5.09
N SER A 411 -0.65 -5.62 4.91
CA SER A 411 0.23 -6.15 5.97
C SER A 411 0.54 -5.15 7.08
N LEU A 412 0.41 -3.85 6.82
CA LEU A 412 0.90 -2.79 7.69
C LEU A 412 -0.05 -2.47 8.84
N GLY A 413 -1.32 -2.86 8.70
CA GLY A 413 -2.35 -2.66 9.72
C GLY A 413 -2.54 -1.19 10.13
N GLY A 414 -3.53 -0.95 10.98
CA GLY A 414 -3.71 0.38 11.59
C GLY A 414 -4.22 1.48 10.64
N ARG A 415 -4.17 2.71 11.16
CA ARG A 415 -4.63 3.94 10.49
C ARG A 415 -3.41 4.73 10.07
N VAL A 416 -3.47 5.32 8.90
CA VAL A 416 -2.37 6.12 8.37
C VAL A 416 -2.95 7.44 7.88
N THR A 417 -2.30 8.56 8.19
CA THR A 417 -2.59 9.83 7.53
C THR A 417 -2.00 9.80 6.13
N ARG A 418 -2.44 10.72 5.26
CA ARG A 418 -1.86 10.84 3.91
C ARG A 418 -0.33 11.03 3.93
N GLU A 419 0.16 11.86 4.85
CA GLU A 419 1.59 12.09 5.06
C GLU A 419 2.31 10.83 5.57
N GLY A 420 1.70 10.10 6.52
CA GLY A 420 2.23 8.83 7.01
C GLY A 420 2.30 7.77 5.91
N LEU A 421 1.29 7.71 5.03
CA LEU A 421 1.26 6.76 3.91
C LEU A 421 2.36 7.12 2.91
N ARG A 422 2.55 8.41 2.62
CA ARG A 422 3.64 8.88 1.77
C ARG A 422 5.00 8.46 2.31
N HIS A 423 5.29 8.74 3.58
CA HIS A 423 6.55 8.35 4.21
C HIS A 423 6.78 6.84 4.12
N LEU A 424 5.73 6.06 4.39
CA LEU A 424 5.80 4.61 4.33
C LEU A 424 6.04 4.07 2.90
N VAL A 425 5.35 4.62 1.91
CA VAL A 425 5.45 4.19 0.50
C VAL A 425 6.74 4.66 -0.15
N VAL A 426 7.29 5.80 0.26
CA VAL A 426 8.42 6.44 -0.42
C VAL A 426 9.73 6.21 0.32
N ASP A 427 9.76 6.41 1.63
CA ASP A 427 11.01 6.50 2.41
C ASP A 427 11.32 5.22 3.19
N GLU A 428 10.30 4.42 3.51
CA GLU A 428 10.46 3.17 4.27
C GLU A 428 10.59 1.94 3.37
N THR A 429 11.09 0.82 3.92
CA THR A 429 11.10 -0.49 3.24
C THR A 429 10.03 -1.46 3.75
N ILE A 430 9.32 -1.08 4.81
CA ILE A 430 8.28 -1.90 5.42
C ILE A 430 7.11 -2.12 4.45
N GLY A 431 6.58 -3.35 4.41
CA GLY A 431 5.54 -3.75 3.45
C GLY A 431 6.03 -3.87 2.01
N LYS A 432 7.32 -3.63 1.71
CA LYS A 432 7.88 -3.76 0.37
C LYS A 432 8.63 -5.08 0.22
N ARG A 433 8.43 -5.77 -0.91
CA ARG A 433 9.23 -6.95 -1.27
C ARG A 433 9.49 -7.03 -2.77
N TRP A 434 10.63 -7.59 -3.14
CA TRP A 434 10.91 -7.92 -4.52
C TRP A 434 10.12 -9.15 -4.94
N VAL A 435 9.30 -9.01 -5.99
CA VAL A 435 8.56 -10.10 -6.62
C VAL A 435 9.44 -10.81 -7.65
N HIS A 436 10.22 -10.02 -8.38
CA HIS A 436 11.20 -10.47 -9.34
C HIS A 436 12.33 -9.45 -9.45
N HIS A 437 13.56 -9.93 -9.64
CA HIS A 437 14.69 -9.09 -10.00
C HIS A 437 15.63 -9.82 -10.98
N PRO A 438 16.03 -9.22 -12.12
CA PRO A 438 16.86 -9.89 -13.14
C PRO A 438 18.22 -10.36 -12.63
N ALA A 439 18.80 -9.63 -11.67
CA ALA A 439 20.09 -10.01 -11.06
C ALA A 439 20.05 -11.37 -10.33
N TRP A 440 18.88 -11.85 -9.87
CA TRP A 440 18.80 -13.08 -9.08
C TRP A 440 19.29 -14.30 -9.82
N ARG A 441 18.93 -14.44 -11.10
CA ARG A 441 19.35 -15.60 -11.89
C ARG A 441 20.87 -15.66 -12.04
N PHE A 442 21.47 -14.53 -12.40
CA PHE A 442 22.91 -14.43 -12.57
C PHE A 442 23.65 -14.65 -11.24
N ARG A 443 23.19 -14.02 -10.16
CA ARG A 443 23.78 -14.17 -8.82
C ARG A 443 23.66 -15.60 -8.30
N ARG A 444 22.52 -16.26 -8.49
CA ARG A 444 22.34 -17.67 -8.14
C ARG A 444 23.37 -18.57 -8.84
N GLN A 445 23.56 -18.38 -10.15
CA GLN A 445 24.54 -19.17 -10.91
C GLN A 445 25.98 -18.95 -10.44
N LEU A 446 26.34 -17.70 -10.11
CA LEU A 446 27.66 -17.41 -9.53
C LEU A 446 27.84 -18.09 -8.18
N LEU A 447 26.85 -17.98 -7.28
CA LEU A 447 26.91 -18.64 -5.97
C LEU A 447 26.99 -20.16 -6.12
N GLU A 448 26.19 -20.77 -7.00
CA GLU A 448 26.28 -22.21 -7.29
C GLU A 448 27.68 -22.62 -7.74
N MET A 449 28.29 -21.84 -8.63
CA MET A 449 29.65 -22.12 -9.14
C MET A 449 30.72 -21.97 -8.07
N GLU A 450 30.63 -20.96 -7.20
CA GLU A 450 31.58 -20.79 -6.09
C GLU A 450 31.40 -21.87 -5.02
N LEU A 451 30.15 -22.24 -4.74
CA LEU A 451 29.82 -23.29 -3.79
C LEU A 451 30.28 -24.67 -4.31
N ASP A 452 30.16 -24.93 -5.60
CA ASP A 452 30.68 -26.16 -6.24
C ASP A 452 32.22 -26.27 -6.13
N LYS A 453 32.95 -25.15 -6.08
CA LYS A 453 34.42 -25.12 -5.89
C LYS A 453 34.85 -25.15 -4.42
N HIS A 454 33.93 -24.96 -3.48
CA HIS A 454 34.26 -24.87 -2.06
C HIS A 454 34.89 -26.20 -1.58
N PRO A 455 35.96 -26.17 -0.74
CA PRO A 455 36.67 -27.38 -0.33
C PRO A 455 35.78 -28.47 0.29
N VAL A 456 34.75 -28.08 1.04
CA VAL A 456 33.76 -29.02 1.60
C VAL A 456 33.01 -29.75 0.49
N THR A 457 32.49 -29.03 -0.50
CA THR A 457 31.78 -29.62 -1.65
C THR A 457 32.68 -30.54 -2.45
N VAL A 458 33.92 -30.11 -2.73
CA VAL A 458 34.91 -30.92 -3.44
C VAL A 458 35.20 -32.22 -2.69
N ARG A 459 35.43 -32.14 -1.37
CA ARG A 459 35.65 -33.33 -0.52
C ARG A 459 34.45 -34.29 -0.54
N LEU A 460 33.22 -33.76 -0.46
CA LEU A 460 32.00 -34.57 -0.53
C LEU A 460 31.89 -35.27 -1.90
N GLN A 461 32.21 -34.57 -3.00
CA GLN A 461 32.21 -35.15 -4.34
C GLN A 461 33.27 -36.24 -4.50
N GLU A 462 34.50 -36.02 -4.01
CA GLU A 462 35.58 -37.01 -4.03
C GLU A 462 35.20 -38.28 -3.27
N ARG A 463 34.69 -38.13 -2.05
CA ARG A 463 34.27 -39.27 -1.21
C ARG A 463 33.08 -40.01 -1.82
N LEU A 464 32.13 -39.29 -2.43
CA LEU A 464 30.99 -39.90 -3.11
C LEU A 464 31.46 -40.73 -4.31
N ALA A 465 32.43 -40.22 -5.08
CA ALA A 465 33.04 -40.95 -6.18
C ALA A 465 33.77 -42.21 -5.69
N GLU A 466 34.48 -42.15 -4.56
CA GLU A 466 35.12 -43.32 -3.93
C GLU A 466 34.10 -44.38 -3.51
N LEU A 467 33.00 -43.98 -2.86
CA LEU A 467 31.93 -44.90 -2.47
C LEU A 467 31.24 -45.57 -3.66
N ARG A 468 31.03 -44.82 -4.75
CA ARG A 468 30.38 -45.32 -5.96
C ARG A 468 31.30 -46.19 -6.82
N ARG A 469 32.63 -45.98 -6.74
CA ARG A 469 33.63 -46.66 -7.58
C ARG A 469 33.46 -48.18 -7.68
N PRO A 470 33.26 -48.97 -6.59
CA PRO A 470 33.10 -50.41 -6.71
C PRO A 470 31.85 -50.82 -7.51
N ARG A 471 30.72 -50.11 -7.31
CA ARG A 471 29.48 -50.35 -8.06
C ARG A 471 29.66 -50.04 -9.54
N LEU A 472 30.33 -48.93 -9.87
CA LEU A 472 30.55 -48.54 -11.26
C LEU A 472 31.48 -49.51 -12.00
N LEU A 473 32.50 -50.04 -11.30
CA LEU A 473 33.41 -51.06 -11.85
C LEU A 473 32.78 -52.45 -12.00
N ALA A 474 31.72 -52.76 -11.25
CA ALA A 474 31.02 -54.04 -11.36
C ALA A 474 30.31 -54.21 -12.72
N THR A 475 29.97 -53.09 -13.38
CA THR A 475 29.36 -53.07 -14.71
C THR A 475 30.45 -52.78 -15.76
N PRO A 476 30.60 -53.60 -16.82
CA PRO A 476 31.62 -53.40 -17.85
C PRO A 476 31.48 -52.06 -18.58
N ALA A 477 32.62 -51.47 -19.01
CA ALA A 477 32.63 -50.21 -19.74
C ALA A 477 31.72 -50.20 -20.99
N SER A 478 31.60 -51.31 -21.70
CA SER A 478 30.73 -51.44 -22.89
C SER A 478 29.25 -51.24 -22.60
N GLU A 479 28.80 -51.62 -21.40
CA GLU A 479 27.42 -51.42 -20.97
C GLU A 479 27.20 -49.95 -20.61
N TRP A 480 28.14 -49.33 -19.90
CA TRP A 480 28.11 -47.88 -19.64
C TRP A 480 28.14 -47.03 -20.91
N VAL A 481 28.88 -47.44 -21.95
CA VAL A 481 28.81 -46.80 -23.28
C VAL A 481 27.38 -46.83 -23.83
N SER A 482 26.71 -47.98 -23.73
CA SER A 482 25.35 -48.15 -24.23
C SER A 482 24.37 -47.26 -23.48
N ILE A 483 24.49 -47.20 -22.14
CA ILE A 483 23.69 -46.32 -21.28
C ILE A 483 23.94 -44.86 -21.64
N TYR A 484 25.21 -44.45 -21.77
CA TYR A 484 25.60 -43.08 -22.08
C TYR A 484 25.01 -42.61 -23.41
N LEU A 485 25.18 -43.37 -24.49
CA LEU A 485 24.70 -42.98 -25.82
C LEU A 485 23.17 -42.96 -25.89
N ALA A 486 22.49 -43.90 -25.21
CA ALA A 486 21.04 -43.92 -25.12
C ALA A 486 20.51 -42.70 -24.36
N ALA A 487 21.07 -42.41 -23.19
CA ALA A 487 20.70 -41.27 -22.37
C ALA A 487 20.97 -39.92 -23.06
N ALA A 488 22.12 -39.79 -23.75
CA ALA A 488 22.45 -38.62 -24.56
C ALA A 488 21.42 -38.40 -25.67
N THR A 489 21.10 -39.45 -26.42
CA THR A 489 20.11 -39.40 -27.51
C THR A 489 18.75 -38.98 -26.98
N GLU A 490 18.29 -39.59 -25.89
CA GLU A 490 17.01 -39.30 -25.26
C GLU A 490 16.92 -37.85 -24.76
N PHE A 491 17.95 -37.37 -24.04
CA PHE A 491 18.02 -36.01 -23.53
C PHE A 491 17.93 -34.98 -24.67
N HIS A 492 18.73 -35.15 -25.72
CA HIS A 492 18.77 -34.22 -26.85
C HIS A 492 17.51 -34.29 -27.72
N ASP A 493 16.93 -35.47 -27.94
CA ASP A 493 15.67 -35.62 -28.68
C ASP A 493 14.49 -35.03 -27.91
N ALA A 494 14.44 -35.21 -26.59
CA ALA A 494 13.44 -34.57 -25.72
C ALA A 494 13.54 -33.05 -25.80
N ASN A 495 14.74 -32.49 -25.66
CA ASN A 495 14.95 -31.04 -25.77
C ASN A 495 14.61 -30.49 -27.15
N THR A 496 14.89 -31.23 -28.23
CA THR A 496 14.47 -30.84 -29.60
C THR A 496 12.95 -30.80 -29.73
N ARG A 497 12.23 -31.79 -29.17
CA ARG A 497 10.75 -31.81 -29.15
C ARG A 497 10.19 -30.65 -28.34
N ILE A 498 10.76 -30.37 -27.17
CA ILE A 498 10.38 -29.24 -26.32
C ILE A 498 10.58 -27.92 -27.06
N ASP A 499 11.72 -27.70 -27.70
CA ASP A 499 11.97 -26.48 -28.48
C ASP A 499 10.99 -26.31 -29.65
N LYS A 500 10.61 -27.40 -30.33
CA LYS A 500 9.56 -27.35 -31.35
C LYS A 500 8.21 -26.96 -30.77
N ALA A 501 7.86 -27.49 -29.60
CA ALA A 501 6.64 -27.11 -28.88
C ALA A 501 6.68 -25.64 -28.44
N ARG A 502 7.83 -25.15 -27.95
CA ARG A 502 8.02 -23.73 -27.59
C ARG A 502 7.81 -22.79 -28.77
N ARG A 503 8.31 -23.13 -29.96
CA ARG A 503 8.12 -22.34 -31.19
C ARG A 503 6.67 -22.28 -31.68
N THR A 504 5.89 -23.32 -31.39
CA THR A 504 4.48 -23.44 -31.82
C THR A 504 3.48 -23.05 -30.73
N HIS A 505 3.97 -22.74 -29.52
CA HIS A 505 3.15 -22.35 -28.39
C HIS A 505 2.45 -21.01 -28.64
N ARG A 506 1.12 -21.02 -28.69
CA ARG A 506 0.26 -19.83 -28.85
C ARG A 506 -0.78 -19.65 -27.73
N GLY A 507 -0.72 -20.47 -26.69
CA GLY A 507 -1.64 -20.39 -25.55
C GLY A 507 -1.10 -19.53 -24.41
N ASP A 508 -1.97 -19.23 -23.45
CA ASP A 508 -1.61 -18.55 -22.20
C ASP A 508 -0.99 -19.51 -21.15
N GLY A 509 -0.90 -20.80 -21.43
CA GLY A 509 -0.29 -21.79 -20.53
C GLY A 509 1.23 -21.63 -20.37
N PRO A 510 1.85 -22.36 -19.41
CA PRO A 510 3.29 -22.30 -19.20
C PRO A 510 4.04 -22.83 -20.42
N LYS A 511 5.04 -22.06 -20.88
CA LYS A 511 5.90 -22.50 -21.98
C LYS A 511 6.62 -23.79 -21.58
N PRO A 512 6.70 -24.80 -22.46
CA PRO A 512 7.47 -26.00 -22.20
C PRO A 512 8.92 -25.66 -21.81
N VAL A 513 9.40 -26.26 -20.72
CA VAL A 513 10.75 -26.01 -20.15
C VAL A 513 11.70 -27.08 -20.66
N LEU A 514 12.91 -26.68 -21.09
CA LEU A 514 13.95 -27.61 -21.51
C LEU A 514 14.38 -28.48 -20.32
N LEU A 515 14.69 -29.74 -20.60
CA LEU A 515 15.30 -30.64 -19.64
C LEU A 515 16.67 -30.09 -19.22
N GLY A 516 16.84 -29.94 -17.91
CA GLY A 516 18.09 -29.54 -17.26
C GLY A 516 18.86 -30.73 -16.67
N LYS A 517 19.84 -30.42 -15.82
CA LYS A 517 20.69 -31.42 -15.17
C LYS A 517 19.92 -32.36 -14.23
N ASP A 518 18.77 -31.92 -13.74
CA ASP A 518 17.92 -32.68 -12.81
C ASP A 518 16.98 -33.66 -13.53
N SER A 519 16.99 -33.68 -14.87
CA SER A 519 16.17 -34.61 -15.64
C SER A 519 16.74 -36.02 -15.58
N GLU A 520 15.86 -37.03 -15.52
CA GLU A 520 16.25 -38.44 -15.49
C GLU A 520 17.23 -38.83 -16.63
N PRO A 521 17.03 -38.41 -17.90
CA PRO A 521 17.99 -38.71 -18.96
C PRO A 521 19.37 -38.07 -18.73
N TRP A 522 19.42 -36.86 -18.15
CA TRP A 522 20.70 -36.23 -17.81
C TRP A 522 21.40 -36.94 -16.65
N GLN A 523 20.67 -37.34 -15.61
CA GLN A 523 21.22 -38.07 -14.48
C GLN A 523 21.83 -39.40 -14.92
N ARG A 524 21.14 -40.17 -15.78
CA ARG A 524 21.68 -41.40 -16.39
C ARG A 524 22.92 -41.14 -17.24
N LEU A 525 22.92 -40.05 -18.02
CA LEU A 525 24.09 -39.64 -18.81
C LEU A 525 25.28 -39.29 -17.91
N ALA A 526 25.05 -38.56 -16.82
CA ALA A 526 26.08 -38.14 -15.88
C ALA A 526 26.68 -39.34 -15.12
N GLU A 527 25.85 -40.26 -14.62
CA GLU A 527 26.32 -41.50 -13.98
C GLU A 527 27.13 -42.35 -14.95
N ALA A 528 26.68 -42.52 -16.20
CA ALA A 528 27.43 -43.27 -17.21
C ALA A 528 28.76 -42.59 -17.57
N ALA A 529 28.79 -41.25 -17.63
CA ALA A 529 30.02 -40.49 -17.85
C ALA A 529 31.03 -40.66 -16.70
N GLU A 530 30.55 -40.63 -15.45
CA GLU A 530 31.35 -40.92 -14.25
C GLU A 530 31.91 -42.34 -14.30
N ALA A 531 31.08 -43.32 -14.64
CA ALA A 531 31.50 -44.71 -14.80
C ALA A 531 32.58 -44.86 -15.87
N LEU A 532 32.42 -44.22 -17.04
CA LEU A 532 33.43 -44.23 -18.10
C LEU A 532 34.76 -43.64 -17.61
N ALA A 533 34.74 -42.55 -16.83
CA ALA A 533 35.94 -41.99 -16.22
C ALA A 533 36.62 -42.98 -15.26
N VAL A 534 35.84 -43.67 -14.43
CA VAL A 534 36.33 -44.73 -13.53
C VAL A 534 36.99 -45.90 -14.30
N HIS A 535 36.46 -46.23 -15.49
CA HIS A 535 37.02 -47.23 -16.42
C HIS A 535 38.22 -46.72 -17.25
N GLY A 536 38.71 -45.50 -16.99
CA GLY A 536 39.89 -44.93 -17.66
C GLY A 536 39.57 -44.10 -18.91
N TYR A 537 38.31 -43.71 -19.11
CA TYR A 537 37.84 -42.90 -20.23
C TYR A 537 37.24 -41.56 -19.75
N PRO A 538 38.07 -40.63 -19.22
CA PRO A 538 37.59 -39.37 -18.68
C PRO A 538 37.08 -38.41 -19.77
N GLY A 539 36.36 -37.37 -19.34
CA GLY A 539 35.92 -36.28 -20.22
C GLY A 539 34.55 -36.50 -20.89
N ALA A 540 33.88 -37.63 -20.64
CA ALA A 540 32.55 -37.92 -21.19
C ALA A 540 31.47 -36.91 -20.74
N ALA A 541 31.61 -36.30 -19.55
CA ALA A 541 30.66 -35.31 -19.02
C ALA A 541 30.99 -33.87 -19.42
N ASP A 542 32.11 -33.65 -20.11
CA ASP A 542 32.59 -32.30 -20.42
C ASP A 542 31.59 -31.56 -21.32
N PRO A 543 31.38 -30.24 -21.13
CA PRO A 543 30.43 -29.46 -21.93
C PRO A 543 30.64 -29.58 -23.45
N GLU A 544 31.88 -29.75 -23.90
CA GLU A 544 32.25 -29.95 -25.30
C GLU A 544 31.75 -31.29 -25.86
N MET A 545 31.57 -32.31 -25.02
CA MET A 545 31.06 -33.63 -25.42
C MET A 545 29.53 -33.64 -25.47
N VAL A 546 28.88 -33.26 -24.36
CA VAL A 546 27.44 -33.52 -24.11
C VAL A 546 26.55 -32.27 -24.15
N GLY A 547 27.13 -31.08 -24.37
CA GLY A 547 26.36 -29.85 -24.49
C GLY A 547 25.41 -29.84 -25.70
N LEU A 548 24.54 -28.83 -25.78
CA LEU A 548 23.60 -28.63 -26.90
C LEU A 548 24.27 -28.58 -28.29
N ALA A 549 25.52 -28.11 -28.35
CA ALA A 549 26.37 -28.12 -29.55
C ALA A 549 27.56 -29.08 -29.41
N GLY A 550 27.43 -30.08 -28.54
CA GLY A 550 28.49 -31.02 -28.19
C GLY A 550 28.84 -31.97 -29.33
N ILE A 551 30.00 -32.60 -29.20
CA ILE A 551 30.54 -33.53 -30.19
C ILE A 551 29.69 -34.80 -30.28
N VAL A 552 29.24 -35.35 -29.15
CA VAL A 552 28.47 -36.59 -29.09
C VAL A 552 27.16 -36.52 -29.89
N PRO A 553 26.25 -35.55 -29.68
CA PRO A 553 25.01 -35.46 -30.47
C PRO A 553 25.28 -35.27 -31.98
N ARG A 554 26.34 -34.57 -32.36
CA ARG A 554 26.75 -34.41 -33.77
C ARG A 554 27.25 -35.70 -34.39
N LEU A 555 28.06 -36.47 -33.66
CA LEU A 555 28.54 -37.78 -34.12
C LEU A 555 27.40 -38.80 -34.21
N LEU A 556 26.51 -38.82 -33.22
CA LEU A 556 25.28 -39.63 -33.26
C LEU A 556 24.40 -39.25 -34.46
N SER A 557 24.29 -37.95 -34.78
CA SER A 557 23.52 -37.50 -35.94
C SER A 557 24.09 -38.01 -37.27
N ILE A 558 25.42 -38.06 -37.40
CA ILE A 558 26.11 -38.63 -38.57
C ILE A 558 25.93 -40.16 -38.61
N GLN A 559 26.04 -40.83 -37.46
CA GLN A 559 25.92 -42.28 -37.35
C GLN A 559 24.51 -42.78 -37.73
N TYR A 560 23.46 -42.09 -37.27
CA TYR A 560 22.07 -42.49 -37.50
C TYR A 560 21.41 -41.81 -38.70
N ASP A 561 22.12 -40.94 -39.42
CA ASP A 561 21.61 -40.13 -40.53
C ASP A 561 20.30 -39.38 -40.19
N ARG A 562 20.25 -38.75 -39.01
CA ARG A 562 19.13 -37.91 -38.56
C ARG A 562 19.62 -36.83 -37.59
N GLY A 563 18.82 -35.80 -37.32
CA GLY A 563 19.13 -34.85 -36.26
C GLY A 563 18.95 -35.47 -34.86
N ILE A 564 20.00 -35.43 -34.04
CA ILE A 564 19.96 -35.68 -32.59
C ILE A 564 20.40 -34.38 -31.90
N GLY A 565 19.49 -33.75 -31.17
CA GLY A 565 19.69 -32.38 -30.67
C GLY A 565 19.51 -31.29 -31.72
N TYR A 566 19.11 -31.67 -32.94
CA TYR A 566 18.87 -30.78 -34.06
C TYR A 566 17.50 -31.08 -34.67
N ALA A 567 16.75 -30.04 -35.01
CA ALA A 567 15.49 -30.16 -35.76
C ALA A 567 15.75 -30.34 -37.26
N PHE A 568 16.54 -31.36 -37.61
CA PHE A 568 16.92 -31.73 -38.97
C PHE A 568 16.58 -33.20 -39.23
N ASP A 569 16.25 -33.50 -40.49
CA ASP A 569 15.78 -34.80 -40.92
C ASP A 569 16.92 -35.74 -41.33
N THR A 570 18.11 -35.20 -41.68
CA THR A 570 19.25 -36.01 -42.14
C THR A 570 20.56 -35.64 -41.44
N GLY A 571 21.50 -36.59 -41.42
CA GLY A 571 22.85 -36.38 -40.90
C GLY A 571 23.63 -35.34 -41.71
N TYR A 572 23.37 -35.25 -43.03
CA TYR A 572 23.97 -34.20 -43.86
C TYR A 572 23.53 -32.79 -43.44
N GLN A 573 22.27 -32.59 -43.04
CA GLN A 573 21.82 -31.26 -42.60
C GLN A 573 22.56 -30.80 -41.33
N VAL A 574 22.81 -31.72 -40.39
CA VAL A 574 23.66 -31.46 -39.22
C VAL A 574 25.10 -31.16 -39.64
N LEU A 575 25.68 -31.98 -40.53
CA LEU A 575 27.02 -31.76 -41.08
C LEU A 575 27.14 -30.39 -41.78
N ASN A 576 26.13 -30.00 -42.55
CA ASN A 576 26.09 -28.71 -43.23
C ASN A 576 26.00 -27.53 -42.24
N ALA A 577 25.33 -27.70 -41.10
CA ALA A 577 25.34 -26.71 -40.03
C ALA A 577 26.73 -26.60 -39.38
N ILE A 578 27.42 -27.72 -39.17
CA ILE A 578 28.81 -27.75 -38.68
C ILE A 578 29.75 -27.03 -39.66
N MET A 579 29.62 -27.30 -40.96
CA MET A 579 30.42 -26.66 -42.02
C MET A 579 30.26 -25.12 -42.07
N GLN A 580 29.17 -24.60 -41.52
CA GLN A 580 28.86 -23.17 -41.47
C GLN A 580 29.12 -22.56 -40.08
N SER A 581 29.60 -23.33 -39.11
CA SER A 581 29.84 -22.87 -37.75
C SER A 581 31.06 -21.93 -37.65
N GLY A 582 31.03 -21.05 -36.65
CA GLY A 582 32.08 -20.03 -36.40
C GLY A 582 33.43 -20.62 -35.98
N ALA A 583 34.44 -19.75 -35.84
CA ALA A 583 35.84 -20.15 -35.60
C ALA A 583 36.04 -21.00 -34.34
N ASP A 584 35.22 -20.81 -33.30
CA ASP A 584 35.38 -21.42 -31.98
C ASP A 584 35.25 -22.96 -31.95
N TYR A 585 34.66 -23.58 -32.98
CA TYR A 585 34.44 -25.03 -33.05
C TYR A 585 35.34 -25.74 -34.07
N GLN A 586 36.17 -25.00 -34.78
CA GLN A 586 36.98 -25.53 -35.89
C GLN A 586 37.98 -26.59 -35.44
N GLN A 587 38.43 -26.54 -34.17
CA GLN A 587 39.38 -27.50 -33.61
C GLN A 587 38.86 -28.94 -33.65
N TRP A 588 37.54 -29.13 -33.66
CA TRP A 588 36.88 -30.44 -33.68
C TRP A 588 36.58 -30.95 -35.09
N HIS A 589 36.82 -30.15 -36.13
CA HIS A 589 36.40 -30.45 -37.50
C HIS A 589 37.00 -31.75 -38.05
N THR A 590 38.14 -32.21 -37.52
CA THR A 590 38.76 -33.48 -37.92
C THR A 590 37.90 -34.70 -37.59
N LEU A 591 37.05 -34.63 -36.57
CA LEU A 591 36.19 -35.74 -36.13
C LEU A 591 35.07 -36.06 -37.13
N TYR A 592 34.47 -35.04 -37.75
CA TYR A 592 33.27 -35.25 -38.57
C TYR A 592 33.55 -35.95 -39.90
N PRO A 593 34.61 -35.64 -40.68
CA PRO A 593 35.01 -36.45 -41.82
C PRO A 593 35.37 -37.89 -41.45
N MET A 594 35.96 -38.12 -40.26
CA MET A 594 36.21 -39.48 -39.77
C MET A 594 34.90 -40.24 -39.55
N ALA A 595 33.90 -39.59 -38.93
CA ALA A 595 32.56 -40.15 -38.72
C ALA A 595 31.83 -40.40 -40.03
N VAL A 596 31.82 -39.42 -40.94
CA VAL A 596 31.19 -39.51 -42.27
C VAL A 596 31.74 -40.72 -43.03
N LYS A 597 33.06 -40.94 -42.99
CA LYS A 597 33.68 -42.12 -43.60
C LYS A 597 33.43 -43.42 -42.83
N ALA A 598 33.40 -43.38 -41.49
CA ALA A 598 33.18 -44.56 -40.66
C ALA A 598 31.76 -45.12 -40.79
N TYR A 599 30.78 -44.25 -40.95
CA TYR A 599 29.35 -44.61 -41.02
C TYR A 599 28.79 -44.57 -42.46
N GLY A 600 29.62 -44.28 -43.46
CA GLY A 600 29.22 -44.33 -44.86
C GLY A 600 28.20 -43.27 -45.28
N LEU A 601 28.12 -42.14 -44.55
CA LEU A 601 27.13 -41.09 -44.80
C LEU A 601 27.28 -40.47 -46.20
N GLU A 602 28.48 -40.46 -46.78
CA GLU A 602 28.74 -39.93 -48.13
C GLU A 602 27.89 -40.61 -49.21
N SER A 603 27.51 -41.89 -49.01
CA SER A 603 26.64 -42.62 -49.93
C SER A 603 25.22 -42.06 -50.03
N ARG A 604 24.82 -41.20 -49.09
CA ARG A 604 23.52 -40.53 -49.02
C ARG A 604 23.54 -39.12 -49.60
N PHE A 605 24.72 -38.62 -49.99
CA PHE A 605 24.85 -37.26 -50.51
C PHE A 605 24.34 -37.16 -51.95
N THR A 606 23.66 -36.05 -52.25
CA THR A 606 23.48 -35.60 -53.64
C THR A 606 24.82 -35.13 -54.22
N ALA A 607 24.93 -35.05 -55.55
CA ALA A 607 26.15 -34.58 -56.22
C ALA A 607 26.64 -33.22 -55.68
N LYS A 608 25.73 -32.26 -55.51
CA LYS A 608 26.04 -30.93 -54.97
C LYS A 608 26.53 -30.98 -53.51
N GLN A 609 25.94 -31.87 -52.72
CA GLN A 609 26.33 -32.05 -51.31
C GLN A 609 27.73 -32.67 -51.21
N ALA A 610 28.03 -33.66 -52.06
CA ALA A 610 29.32 -34.31 -52.15
C ALA A 610 30.42 -33.32 -52.56
N GLU A 611 30.18 -32.47 -53.56
CA GLU A 611 31.12 -31.42 -54.00
C GLU A 611 31.41 -30.42 -52.86
N ARG A 612 30.36 -29.93 -52.19
CA ARG A 612 30.51 -28.99 -51.08
C ARG A 612 31.27 -29.60 -49.90
N TYR A 613 30.97 -30.85 -49.56
CA TYR A 613 31.66 -31.57 -48.50
C TYR A 613 33.12 -31.85 -48.87
N ALA A 614 33.41 -32.22 -50.12
CA ALA A 614 34.78 -32.45 -50.59
C ALA A 614 35.64 -31.19 -50.46
N SER A 615 35.10 -30.02 -50.87
CA SER A 615 35.78 -28.73 -50.70
C SER A 615 36.08 -28.41 -49.23
N TRP A 616 35.10 -28.57 -48.35
CA TRP A 616 35.30 -28.34 -46.91
C TRP A 616 36.29 -29.32 -46.28
N ARG A 617 36.19 -30.61 -46.62
CA ARG A 617 37.13 -31.65 -46.18
C ARG A 617 38.55 -31.34 -46.63
N GLN A 618 38.74 -30.87 -47.86
CA GLN A 618 40.05 -30.48 -48.36
C GLN A 618 40.61 -29.29 -47.55
N GLY A 619 39.77 -28.29 -47.25
CA GLY A 619 40.19 -27.16 -46.40
C GLY A 619 40.63 -27.59 -44.99
N ILE A 620 39.99 -28.59 -44.38
CA ILE A 620 40.45 -29.17 -43.11
C ILE A 620 41.83 -29.82 -43.28
N ILE A 621 42.00 -30.63 -44.33
CA ILE A 621 43.25 -31.33 -44.61
C ILE A 621 44.40 -30.33 -44.76
N ASP A 622 44.18 -29.28 -45.56
CA ASP A 622 45.19 -28.24 -45.81
C ASP A 622 45.62 -27.56 -44.51
N LYS A 623 44.65 -27.21 -43.65
CA LYS A 623 44.91 -26.58 -42.34
C LYS A 623 45.64 -27.49 -41.36
N VAL A 624 45.25 -28.77 -41.29
CA VAL A 624 45.95 -29.75 -40.44
C VAL A 624 47.37 -29.97 -40.92
N ASN A 625 47.60 -30.05 -42.24
CA ASN A 625 48.93 -30.28 -42.82
C ASN A 625 49.89 -29.11 -42.57
N VAL A 626 49.40 -27.88 -42.48
CA VAL A 626 50.20 -26.70 -42.11
C VAL A 626 50.29 -26.48 -40.59
N GLY A 627 49.68 -27.35 -39.79
CA GLY A 627 49.73 -27.28 -38.32
C GLY A 627 48.91 -26.12 -37.71
N ASP A 628 47.84 -25.69 -38.38
CA ASP A 628 46.96 -24.63 -37.87
C ASP A 628 46.29 -25.06 -36.56
N ALA A 629 46.66 -24.41 -35.46
CA ALA A 629 46.17 -24.71 -34.11
C ALA A 629 44.63 -24.67 -34.01
N THR A 630 43.96 -23.89 -34.86
CA THR A 630 42.49 -23.81 -34.89
C THR A 630 41.82 -25.09 -35.39
N HIS A 631 42.55 -26.04 -36.01
CA HIS A 631 42.02 -27.31 -36.55
C HIS A 631 42.65 -28.54 -35.89
N LEU A 632 43.40 -28.34 -34.80
CA LEU A 632 44.04 -29.41 -34.04
C LEU A 632 43.22 -29.70 -32.77
N ARG A 633 42.64 -30.90 -32.69
CA ARG A 633 41.82 -31.29 -31.53
C ARG A 633 42.71 -31.73 -30.34
N PRO A 634 42.27 -31.52 -29.09
CA PRO A 634 42.97 -32.03 -27.92
C PRO A 634 42.94 -33.56 -27.85
N ALA A 635 44.08 -34.16 -27.50
CA ALA A 635 44.26 -35.62 -27.45
C ALA A 635 43.44 -36.31 -26.35
N ARG A 636 43.10 -35.60 -25.27
CA ARG A 636 42.50 -36.16 -24.05
C ARG A 636 41.17 -36.88 -24.28
N TYR A 637 40.45 -36.55 -25.36
CA TYR A 637 39.14 -37.14 -25.66
C TYR A 637 39.18 -38.31 -26.65
N ASP A 638 40.32 -38.59 -27.28
CA ASP A 638 40.38 -39.65 -28.30
C ASP A 638 40.07 -41.04 -27.70
N ALA A 639 40.44 -41.28 -26.43
CA ALA A 639 40.16 -42.54 -25.74
C ALA A 639 38.65 -42.74 -25.51
N VAL A 640 37.98 -41.75 -24.93
CA VAL A 640 36.52 -41.82 -24.69
C VAL A 640 35.73 -41.84 -26.00
N LEU A 641 36.12 -41.05 -26.99
CA LEU A 641 35.48 -41.07 -28.32
C LEU A 641 35.68 -42.42 -29.03
N SER A 642 36.82 -43.07 -28.87
CA SER A 642 37.08 -44.40 -29.46
C SER A 642 36.19 -45.48 -28.84
N VAL A 643 35.91 -45.38 -27.54
CA VAL A 643 35.06 -46.33 -26.82
C VAL A 643 33.58 -46.06 -27.07
N LEU A 644 33.17 -44.79 -27.12
CA LEU A 644 31.81 -44.39 -27.50
C LEU A 644 31.50 -44.71 -28.97
N PHE A 645 32.47 -44.56 -29.87
CA PHE A 645 32.30 -44.73 -31.31
C PHE A 645 33.36 -45.69 -31.90
N PRO A 646 33.25 -47.01 -31.67
CA PRO A 646 34.28 -47.98 -32.07
C PRO A 646 34.64 -47.97 -33.56
N ALA A 647 33.69 -47.67 -34.45
CA ALA A 647 33.93 -47.56 -35.89
C ALA A 647 34.88 -46.41 -36.27
N MET A 648 35.01 -45.39 -35.41
CA MET A 648 35.92 -44.27 -35.58
C MET A 648 37.32 -44.53 -34.97
N ALA A 649 37.44 -45.49 -34.04
CA ALA A 649 38.67 -45.75 -33.29
C ALA A 649 39.91 -45.97 -34.18
N PRO A 650 39.87 -46.74 -35.30
CA PRO A 650 41.04 -46.91 -36.17
C PRO A 650 41.56 -45.60 -36.76
N ARG A 651 40.68 -44.61 -36.98
CA ARG A 651 41.05 -43.30 -37.52
C ARG A 651 41.57 -42.37 -36.43
N LEU A 652 40.96 -42.40 -35.25
CA LEU A 652 41.43 -41.64 -34.09
C LEU A 652 42.84 -42.09 -33.66
N ALA A 653 43.12 -43.39 -33.73
CA ALA A 653 44.42 -43.98 -33.40
C ALA A 653 45.58 -43.47 -34.28
N THR A 654 45.30 -42.96 -35.48
CA THR A 654 46.34 -42.38 -36.36
C THR A 654 46.95 -41.10 -35.80
N GLY A 655 46.29 -40.45 -34.84
CA GLY A 655 46.70 -39.14 -34.32
C GLY A 655 46.53 -37.99 -35.31
N TYR A 656 45.97 -38.22 -36.50
CA TYR A 656 45.78 -37.17 -37.50
C TYR A 656 44.88 -36.05 -36.96
N GLY A 657 45.34 -34.80 -37.09
CA GLY A 657 44.59 -33.62 -36.63
C GLY A 657 44.55 -33.45 -35.10
N ARG A 658 45.49 -34.05 -34.38
CA ARG A 658 45.66 -33.91 -32.93
C ARG A 658 46.67 -32.81 -32.62
N ALA A 659 46.40 -31.98 -31.62
CA ALA A 659 47.37 -31.03 -31.10
C ALA A 659 48.56 -31.76 -30.46
N HIS A 660 49.79 -31.32 -30.74
CA HIS A 660 50.96 -31.81 -30.02
C HIS A 660 50.87 -31.33 -28.57
N GLN A 661 50.88 -32.25 -27.62
CA GLN A 661 51.01 -31.90 -26.21
C GLN A 661 52.41 -31.30 -26.02
N SER A 662 52.50 -30.03 -25.62
CA SER A 662 53.72 -29.54 -24.99
C SER A 662 53.94 -30.38 -23.71
N PRO A 663 55.19 -30.80 -23.43
CA PRO A 663 55.51 -31.68 -22.31
C PRO A 663 55.11 -31.09 -20.96
#